data_AF-A0A9D1NSP2-F1
#
_entry.id   AF-A0A9D1NSP2-F1
#
_cell.length_a   1.000
_cell.length_b   1.000
_cell.length_c   1.000
_cell.angle_alpha   90.00
_cell.angle_beta   90.00
_cell.angle_gamma   90.00
#
_symmetry.space_group_name_H-M   'P 1'
#
loop_
_entity.id
_entity.type
_entity.pdbx_description
1 polymer ?
#
loop_
_entity_poly.entity_id
_entity_poly.type
_entity_poly.pdbx_seq_one_letter_code
_entity_poly.pdbx_strand_id
1 'polypeptide(L)'
;MKPSAKTKIITAIAVLGVFLVTVVATLLAERWVTFNPTPVVESGTAVGEEEEAEPLPIGSTKDSPVRFSLEPGFYSSSQRLYLSAADAVRIKYTKDGSDPSREGAPYSDGISLKLDDEVSAKIYTISACAEYADGSFSETVTRSFIVGANIWERFDCMVFSITCDPEYLYNYEDGIFILGKMRDDYLATNPTKEIQPTDPANWNQRGMAGERPAYVEVYEYDGTCVISQSCGMRIFGGWSRANNQKNLRLYARSEYDQENNRFRYEFFPDAQDSNGDILKSAKKLALRACANDNGALFARDDTMSYLAMSTCVDSKHSRPAAVFLNGEYYGFAWLQEVFSEDWLDHTYNVEDGVWDILKGCEYMIRDDADNDIDEARQDWVEMQALAYTDLTDDENFSKLESQLDIDNFITYHALNSYIGNGDWPNNNYKVYRYVSGDGSASSAQDRLDGRWRYLLFDTDFSLGLYGTDFLEKHICRLFDEEFFGRFPEDWDLDVHDDGEKYWRSDLLISMCKRPEIRDKFALAVLDMMNWHYSPERTCEMLETMHTLRLHELVEAGNAGTASVWSVERELETAKNWITKRPYSAKLQLTQIFPEAYSENELFTIYAEATDNAVIKISSCEISEDEEHIFAGEYFNAITVPLDCDVAEGWTFEYWTVNGERIYDKSTELSFSKYGERVNVYLTLSCDDAGLDIGEVCYKGSNDYIVLHNYSDEPISTSGMTLSDGEDKEAFQIPAATIEPGRSLKLICKNYSRQDAIGSVECPFALKEGEVLTLCDSSGEVLSRLLLRDAADGTALKYNPYTDRYEAYTPYPKTRILEAELPSWGDWGWGGWG
;
A
#
# COMPACT_ATOMS: atom_id res chain seq x y z
N MET A 1 -46.03 18.84 -27.91
CA MET A 1 -45.16 20.03 -27.74
C MET A 1 -43.74 19.63 -28.13
N LYS A 2 -43.06 20.36 -29.01
CA LYS A 2 -41.66 20.06 -29.36
C LYS A 2 -40.75 20.52 -28.22
N PRO A 3 -39.83 19.69 -27.70
CA PRO A 3 -38.94 20.09 -26.62
C PRO A 3 -38.06 21.26 -27.06
N SER A 4 -37.84 22.20 -26.14
CA SER A 4 -37.05 23.41 -26.40
C SER A 4 -35.60 23.07 -26.74
N ALA A 5 -34.92 23.96 -27.46
CA ALA A 5 -33.51 23.80 -27.81
C ALA A 5 -32.60 23.58 -26.56
N LYS A 6 -32.96 24.15 -25.41
CA LYS A 6 -32.27 23.92 -24.13
C LYS A 6 -32.35 22.46 -23.66
N THR A 7 -33.51 21.83 -23.81
CA THR A 7 -33.72 20.44 -23.40
C THR A 7 -32.89 19.48 -24.26
N LYS A 8 -32.75 19.76 -25.56
CA LYS A 8 -31.92 18.95 -26.46
C LYS A 8 -30.43 19.06 -26.17
N ILE A 9 -29.96 20.24 -25.75
CA ILE A 9 -28.56 20.46 -25.38
C ILE A 9 -28.22 19.73 -24.08
N ILE A 10 -29.11 19.77 -23.08
CA ILE A 10 -28.92 19.06 -21.81
C ILE A 10 -28.88 17.54 -22.03
N THR A 11 -29.78 17.00 -22.87
CA THR A 11 -29.75 15.57 -23.21
C THR A 11 -28.49 15.18 -24.00
N ALA A 12 -28.00 16.04 -24.90
CA ALA A 12 -26.77 15.78 -25.64
C ALA A 12 -25.52 15.78 -24.72
N ILE A 13 -25.46 16.69 -23.75
CA ILE A 13 -24.38 16.73 -22.76
C ILE A 13 -24.42 15.50 -21.84
N ALA A 14 -25.63 15.08 -21.41
CA ALA A 14 -25.78 13.87 -20.60
C ALA A 14 -25.35 12.59 -21.35
N VAL A 15 -25.69 12.48 -22.65
CA VAL A 15 -25.29 11.33 -23.48
C VAL A 15 -23.78 11.34 -23.77
N LEU A 16 -23.18 12.52 -23.99
CA LEU A 16 -21.72 12.65 -24.14
C LEU A 16 -20.99 12.32 -22.83
N GLY A 17 -21.52 12.71 -21.68
CA GLY A 17 -20.98 12.35 -20.37
C GLY A 17 -20.98 10.84 -20.13
N VAL A 18 -22.11 10.16 -20.41
CA VAL A 18 -22.20 8.69 -20.28
C VAL A 18 -21.24 7.99 -21.25
N PHE A 19 -21.13 8.46 -22.50
CA PHE A 19 -20.22 7.85 -23.48
C PHE A 19 -18.74 8.04 -23.13
N LEU A 20 -18.38 9.20 -22.55
CA LEU A 20 -17.02 9.46 -22.08
C LEU A 20 -16.66 8.55 -20.90
N VAL A 21 -17.59 8.36 -19.95
CA VAL A 21 -17.42 7.45 -18.80
C VAL A 21 -17.22 6.01 -19.27
N THR A 22 -18.00 5.53 -20.26
CA THR A 22 -17.84 4.17 -20.79
C THR A 22 -16.50 3.97 -21.51
N VAL A 23 -16.04 4.95 -22.28
CA VAL A 23 -14.75 4.87 -23.01
C VAL A 23 -13.57 4.92 -22.04
N VAL A 24 -13.63 5.77 -21.01
CA VAL A 24 -12.60 5.84 -19.96
C VAL A 24 -12.58 4.54 -19.15
N ALA A 25 -13.74 4.00 -18.75
CA ALA A 25 -13.83 2.70 -18.07
C ALA A 25 -13.26 1.55 -18.91
N THR A 26 -13.47 1.55 -20.23
CA THR A 26 -12.95 0.52 -21.12
C THR A 26 -11.42 0.62 -21.30
N LEU A 27 -10.89 1.84 -21.41
CA LEU A 27 -9.44 2.07 -21.51
C LEU A 27 -8.70 1.79 -20.19
N LEU A 28 -9.36 1.99 -19.05
CA LEU A 28 -8.82 1.63 -17.73
C LEU A 28 -8.89 0.11 -17.48
N ALA A 29 -9.90 -0.58 -18.02
CA ALA A 29 -10.01 -2.04 -17.95
C ALA A 29 -8.89 -2.76 -18.74
N GLU A 30 -8.36 -2.16 -19.82
CA GLU A 30 -7.19 -2.69 -20.53
C GLU A 30 -5.88 -2.51 -19.73
N ARG A 31 -5.80 -1.49 -18.84
CA ARG A 31 -4.69 -1.29 -17.87
C ARG A 31 -4.82 -2.19 -16.62
N TRP A 32 -6.02 -2.70 -16.33
CA TRP A 32 -6.29 -3.58 -15.19
C TRP A 32 -5.63 -4.97 -15.30
N VAL A 33 -5.33 -5.43 -16.53
CA VAL A 33 -4.74 -6.77 -16.76
C VAL A 33 -3.27 -6.85 -16.31
N THR A 34 -2.59 -5.71 -16.10
CA THR A 34 -1.17 -5.68 -15.73
C THR A 34 -0.90 -5.49 -14.23
N PHE A 35 -1.91 -5.18 -13.42
CA PHE A 35 -1.76 -4.91 -11.97
C PHE A 35 -2.10 -6.09 -11.05
N ASN A 36 -2.57 -7.21 -11.62
CA ASN A 36 -2.69 -8.48 -10.90
C ASN A 36 -1.77 -9.49 -11.60
N PRO A 37 -0.76 -10.09 -10.92
CA PRO A 37 -0.13 -11.28 -11.45
C PRO A 37 -1.24 -12.31 -11.62
N THR A 38 -1.51 -12.70 -12.87
CA THR A 38 -2.43 -13.79 -13.17
C THR A 38 -1.88 -15.03 -12.45
N PRO A 39 -2.58 -15.61 -11.46
CA PRO A 39 -2.16 -16.89 -10.95
C PRO A 39 -2.20 -17.87 -12.12
N VAL A 40 -1.15 -18.68 -12.27
CA VAL A 40 -1.17 -19.81 -13.20
C VAL A 40 -2.28 -20.75 -12.73
N VAL A 41 -3.47 -20.58 -13.30
CA VAL A 41 -4.60 -21.48 -13.06
C VAL A 41 -4.30 -22.77 -13.82
N GLU A 42 -3.91 -23.82 -13.11
CA GLU A 42 -4.34 -25.15 -13.52
C GLU A 42 -5.87 -25.14 -13.44
N SER A 43 -6.51 -25.12 -14.61
CA SER A 43 -7.95 -25.05 -14.77
C SER A 43 -8.65 -26.24 -14.12
N GLY A 44 -8.94 -26.12 -12.83
CA GLY A 44 -9.99 -26.86 -12.16
C GLY A 44 -11.33 -26.24 -12.55
N THR A 45 -11.85 -26.60 -13.72
CA THR A 45 -13.20 -26.23 -14.14
C THR A 45 -14.21 -26.80 -13.15
N ALA A 46 -14.76 -25.97 -12.27
CA ALA A 46 -16.05 -26.25 -11.65
C ALA A 46 -17.13 -25.99 -12.70
N VAL A 47 -17.41 -27.01 -13.52
CA VAL A 47 -18.56 -27.04 -14.41
C VAL A 47 -19.80 -27.28 -13.56
N GLY A 48 -20.70 -26.32 -13.49
CA GLY A 48 -22.03 -26.46 -12.90
C GLY A 48 -23.12 -26.24 -13.95
N GLU A 49 -23.21 -27.12 -14.95
CA GLU A 49 -24.49 -27.34 -15.65
C GLU A 49 -25.45 -28.03 -14.68
N GLU A 50 -26.76 -27.74 -14.79
CA GLU A 50 -27.87 -28.25 -13.97
C GLU A 50 -27.65 -29.66 -13.37
N GLU A 51 -27.14 -29.74 -12.14
CA GLU A 51 -27.33 -30.94 -11.31
C GLU A 51 -28.58 -30.71 -10.44
N GLU A 52 -29.68 -31.38 -10.80
CA GLU A 52 -30.80 -31.56 -9.89
C GLU A 52 -30.28 -32.26 -8.63
N ALA A 53 -30.21 -31.53 -7.51
CA ALA A 53 -29.80 -32.09 -6.23
C ALA A 53 -30.70 -33.28 -5.86
N GLU A 54 -30.13 -34.49 -5.83
CA GLU A 54 -30.85 -35.69 -5.43
C GLU A 54 -31.03 -35.75 -3.89
N PRO A 55 -32.18 -36.24 -3.38
CA PRO A 55 -32.41 -36.38 -1.95
C PRO A 55 -31.45 -37.40 -1.34
N LEU A 56 -30.60 -36.96 -0.40
CA LEU A 56 -29.70 -37.82 0.35
C LEU A 56 -30.45 -38.58 1.47
N PRO A 57 -30.24 -39.90 1.63
CA PRO A 57 -30.84 -40.65 2.73
C PRO A 57 -30.26 -40.27 4.09
N ILE A 58 -31.11 -40.29 5.12
CA ILE A 58 -30.75 -40.15 6.54
C ILE A 58 -30.08 -41.46 7.01
N GLY A 59 -28.76 -41.44 7.32
CA GLY A 59 -27.93 -42.56 7.83
C GLY A 59 -26.80 -43.00 6.87
N SER A 60 -25.56 -43.34 7.24
CA SER A 60 -24.90 -43.66 8.52
C SER A 60 -23.42 -43.19 8.54
N THR A 61 -23.01 -42.44 9.56
CA THR A 61 -21.66 -42.43 10.16
C THR A 61 -21.80 -41.72 11.51
N LYS A 62 -21.22 -42.30 12.56
CA LYS A 62 -21.56 -42.05 13.97
C LYS A 62 -21.17 -40.65 14.53
N ASP A 63 -20.57 -39.78 13.71
CA ASP A 63 -20.08 -38.46 14.10
C ASP A 63 -20.31 -37.39 13.01
N SER A 64 -21.30 -37.55 12.12
CA SER A 64 -21.49 -36.57 11.03
C SER A 64 -22.38 -35.41 11.47
N PRO A 65 -21.93 -34.15 11.35
CA PRO A 65 -22.82 -33.01 11.45
C PRO A 65 -23.81 -32.99 10.27
N VAL A 66 -24.75 -32.04 10.28
CA VAL A 66 -25.69 -31.82 9.17
C VAL A 66 -24.91 -31.57 7.87
N ARG A 67 -25.26 -32.33 6.82
CA ARG A 67 -24.72 -32.18 5.47
C ARG A 67 -25.69 -31.41 4.59
N PHE A 68 -25.13 -30.55 3.75
CA PHE A 68 -25.84 -29.75 2.77
C PHE A 68 -25.67 -30.41 1.40
N SER A 69 -26.74 -30.45 0.59
CA SER A 69 -26.68 -31.02 -0.77
C SER A 69 -26.02 -30.10 -1.80
N LEU A 70 -25.73 -28.86 -1.41
CA LEU A 70 -25.12 -27.82 -2.22
C LEU A 70 -23.89 -27.32 -1.48
N GLU A 71 -22.83 -27.00 -2.22
CA GLU A 71 -21.66 -26.31 -1.66
C GLU A 71 -21.99 -24.83 -1.40
N PRO A 72 -21.39 -24.21 -0.38
CA PRO A 72 -21.51 -22.76 -0.20
C PRO A 72 -20.89 -22.03 -1.41
N GLY A 73 -21.44 -20.87 -1.78
CA GLY A 73 -20.94 -20.09 -2.91
C GLY A 73 -22.01 -19.45 -3.77
N PHE A 74 -21.63 -19.10 -5.01
CA PHE A 74 -22.41 -18.29 -5.95
C PHE A 74 -23.29 -19.16 -6.87
N TYR A 75 -24.52 -18.70 -7.13
CA TYR A 75 -25.51 -19.38 -7.96
C TYR A 75 -26.26 -18.39 -8.87
N SER A 76 -26.29 -18.64 -10.19
CA SER A 76 -26.98 -17.80 -11.19
C SER A 76 -28.50 -17.97 -11.23
N SER A 77 -29.03 -18.99 -10.55
CA SER A 77 -30.45 -19.36 -10.64
C SER A 77 -30.97 -19.84 -9.30
N SER A 78 -32.30 -19.86 -9.15
CA SER A 78 -32.94 -20.37 -7.94
C SER A 78 -32.53 -21.82 -7.66
N GLN A 79 -32.16 -22.11 -6.43
CA GLN A 79 -31.73 -23.44 -6.00
C GLN A 79 -32.72 -24.08 -5.04
N ARG A 80 -32.59 -25.40 -4.87
CA ARG A 80 -33.26 -26.15 -3.81
C ARG A 80 -32.24 -26.93 -3.01
N LEU A 81 -32.08 -26.54 -1.76
CA LEU A 81 -31.12 -27.11 -0.82
C LEU A 81 -31.76 -28.24 -0.02
N TYR A 82 -31.09 -29.39 0.06
CA TYR A 82 -31.48 -30.50 0.92
C TYR A 82 -30.49 -30.69 2.05
N LEU A 83 -31.00 -31.09 3.22
CA LEU A 83 -30.21 -31.36 4.42
C LEU A 83 -30.31 -32.84 4.76
N SER A 84 -29.20 -33.43 5.20
CA SER A 84 -29.17 -34.80 5.69
C SER A 84 -28.27 -34.92 6.92
N ALA A 85 -28.58 -35.86 7.81
CA ALA A 85 -27.78 -36.14 8.99
C ALA A 85 -27.92 -37.62 9.32
N ALA A 86 -26.83 -38.28 9.70
CA ALA A 86 -26.88 -39.67 10.11
C ALA A 86 -27.48 -39.80 11.52
N ASP A 87 -28.29 -40.84 11.77
CA ASP A 87 -28.83 -41.20 13.09
C ASP A 87 -29.70 -40.12 13.79
N ALA A 88 -30.00 -39.02 13.09
CA ALA A 88 -30.85 -37.94 13.57
C ALA A 88 -32.33 -38.36 13.56
N VAL A 89 -33.04 -38.03 14.63
CA VAL A 89 -34.51 -38.13 14.65
C VAL A 89 -35.17 -36.95 13.94
N ARG A 90 -34.47 -35.81 13.86
CA ARG A 90 -34.89 -34.59 13.17
C ARG A 90 -33.67 -33.73 12.86
N ILE A 91 -33.75 -32.92 11.80
CA ILE A 91 -32.83 -31.80 11.57
C ILE A 91 -33.60 -30.50 11.87
N LYS A 92 -33.00 -29.57 12.61
CA LYS A 92 -33.53 -28.23 12.83
C LYS A 92 -32.65 -27.20 12.13
N TYR A 93 -33.25 -26.14 11.59
CA TYR A 93 -32.50 -25.09 10.91
C TYR A 93 -33.10 -23.70 11.10
N THR A 94 -32.26 -22.68 10.94
CA THR A 94 -32.60 -21.25 10.98
C THR A 94 -32.04 -20.54 9.75
N LYS A 95 -32.57 -19.34 9.47
CA LYS A 95 -32.13 -18.50 8.34
C LYS A 95 -31.65 -17.11 8.75
N ASP A 96 -31.74 -16.81 10.03
CA ASP A 96 -31.55 -15.49 10.63
C ASP A 96 -30.36 -15.47 11.61
N GLY A 97 -29.59 -16.55 11.66
CA GLY A 97 -28.43 -16.72 12.53
C GLY A 97 -28.75 -17.18 13.97
N SER A 98 -30.02 -17.32 14.35
CA SER A 98 -30.40 -17.84 15.67
C SER A 98 -29.98 -19.30 15.86
N ASP A 99 -29.73 -19.72 17.11
CA ASP A 99 -29.36 -21.10 17.46
C ASP A 99 -30.46 -22.11 17.01
N PRO A 100 -30.18 -22.99 16.03
CA PRO A 100 -31.18 -23.92 15.51
C PRO A 100 -31.62 -24.98 16.52
N SER A 101 -30.82 -25.25 17.56
CA SER A 101 -31.22 -26.19 18.62
C SER A 101 -32.40 -25.65 19.42
N ARG A 102 -32.50 -24.32 19.58
CA ARG A 102 -33.55 -23.62 20.33
C ARG A 102 -34.67 -23.18 19.41
N GLU A 103 -34.36 -22.32 18.45
CA GLU A 103 -35.34 -21.60 17.63
C GLU A 103 -35.59 -22.25 16.25
N GLY A 104 -34.81 -23.27 15.91
CA GLY A 104 -34.85 -23.87 14.57
C GLY A 104 -36.18 -24.55 14.22
N ALA A 105 -36.61 -24.35 12.97
CA ALA A 105 -37.75 -25.05 12.41
C ALA A 105 -37.37 -26.50 12.06
N PRO A 106 -38.27 -27.48 12.24
CA PRO A 106 -38.03 -28.84 11.78
C PRO A 106 -37.88 -28.86 10.24
N TYR A 107 -36.77 -29.38 9.77
CA TYR A 107 -36.55 -29.67 8.35
C TYR A 107 -37.41 -30.88 7.95
N SER A 108 -38.19 -30.73 6.88
CA SER A 108 -39.06 -31.80 6.37
C SER A 108 -39.14 -31.89 4.84
N ASP A 109 -38.70 -30.85 4.12
CA ASP A 109 -38.62 -30.79 2.66
C ASP A 109 -37.48 -29.79 2.28
N GLY A 110 -37.03 -29.80 1.02
CA GLY A 110 -35.97 -28.93 0.52
C GLY A 110 -36.23 -27.44 0.74
N ILE A 111 -35.18 -26.71 1.11
CA ILE A 111 -35.18 -25.26 1.35
C ILE A 111 -35.03 -24.56 0.00
N SER A 112 -36.01 -23.74 -0.36
CA SER A 112 -35.94 -22.92 -1.58
C SER A 112 -35.05 -21.70 -1.37
N LEU A 113 -34.02 -21.58 -2.21
CA LEU A 113 -33.12 -20.43 -2.31
C LEU A 113 -33.50 -19.72 -3.61
N LYS A 114 -34.30 -18.65 -3.51
CA LYS A 114 -34.89 -18.02 -4.69
C LYS A 114 -34.00 -16.90 -5.18
N LEU A 115 -33.84 -16.87 -6.49
CA LEU A 115 -33.40 -15.66 -7.16
C LEU A 115 -34.47 -14.59 -6.98
N ASP A 116 -34.03 -13.38 -6.68
CA ASP A 116 -34.87 -12.25 -6.37
C ASP A 116 -34.56 -11.15 -7.39
N ASP A 117 -35.50 -10.90 -8.30
CA ASP A 117 -35.29 -9.95 -9.41
C ASP A 117 -35.18 -8.49 -8.93
N GLU A 118 -35.50 -8.21 -7.66
CA GLU A 118 -35.42 -6.85 -7.08
C GLU A 118 -34.03 -6.50 -6.54
N VAL A 119 -33.17 -7.49 -6.30
CA VAL A 119 -31.81 -7.29 -5.78
C VAL A 119 -30.77 -7.93 -6.69
N SER A 120 -29.59 -7.33 -6.74
CA SER A 120 -28.49 -7.81 -7.58
C SER A 120 -27.88 -9.13 -7.06
N ALA A 121 -27.93 -9.34 -5.75
CA ALA A 121 -27.62 -10.61 -5.09
C ALA A 121 -28.44 -10.78 -3.81
N LYS A 122 -28.78 -12.03 -3.49
CA LYS A 122 -29.43 -12.42 -2.24
C LYS A 122 -28.62 -13.50 -1.54
N ILE A 123 -28.30 -13.28 -0.27
CA ILE A 123 -27.56 -14.26 0.54
C ILE A 123 -28.53 -15.02 1.44
N TYR A 124 -28.47 -16.34 1.35
CA TYR A 124 -29.16 -17.25 2.25
C TYR A 124 -28.16 -17.88 3.19
N THR A 125 -28.10 -17.37 4.41
CA THR A 125 -27.37 -18.02 5.51
C THR A 125 -28.26 -19.10 6.13
N ILE A 126 -27.79 -20.33 6.18
CA ILE A 126 -28.52 -21.46 6.76
C ILE A 126 -27.68 -22.09 7.86
N SER A 127 -28.17 -22.04 9.09
CA SER A 127 -27.57 -22.73 10.24
C SER A 127 -28.42 -23.94 10.60
N ALA A 128 -27.82 -25.12 10.75
CA ALA A 128 -28.54 -26.36 11.00
C ALA A 128 -27.85 -27.28 12.01
N CYS A 129 -28.65 -28.00 12.80
CA CYS A 129 -28.19 -29.04 13.72
C CYS A 129 -29.09 -30.29 13.65
N ALA A 130 -28.53 -31.44 13.99
CA ALA A 130 -29.26 -32.71 14.11
C ALA A 130 -29.72 -32.91 15.55
N GLU A 131 -30.99 -33.25 15.75
CA GLU A 131 -31.56 -33.72 17.02
C GLU A 131 -31.47 -35.25 17.05
N TYR A 132 -30.93 -35.81 18.12
CA TYR A 132 -30.79 -37.26 18.31
C TYR A 132 -31.85 -37.83 19.26
N ALA A 133 -32.00 -39.16 19.26
CA ALA A 133 -33.05 -39.85 20.01
C ALA A 133 -32.95 -39.67 21.55
N ASP A 134 -31.78 -39.30 22.06
CA ASP A 134 -31.55 -38.99 23.48
C ASP A 134 -31.84 -37.53 23.84
N GLY A 135 -32.24 -36.71 22.86
CA GLY A 135 -32.52 -35.28 23.01
C GLY A 135 -31.29 -34.38 22.92
N SER A 136 -30.10 -34.93 22.64
CA SER A 136 -28.90 -34.15 22.35
C SER A 136 -28.95 -33.57 20.93
N PHE A 137 -28.17 -32.52 20.71
CA PHE A 137 -27.99 -31.90 19.40
C PHE A 137 -26.54 -32.08 18.92
N SER A 138 -26.35 -32.21 17.61
CA SER A 138 -25.04 -32.03 16.99
C SER A 138 -24.54 -30.60 17.16
N GLU A 139 -23.27 -30.38 16.84
CA GLU A 139 -22.79 -29.02 16.53
C GLU A 139 -23.59 -28.41 15.37
N THR A 140 -23.68 -27.09 15.40
CA THR A 140 -24.35 -26.30 14.35
C THR A 140 -23.41 -26.13 13.17
N VAL A 141 -23.89 -26.46 11.97
CA VAL A 141 -23.20 -26.15 10.71
C VAL A 141 -23.90 -24.98 10.04
N THR A 142 -23.12 -23.97 9.67
CA THR A 142 -23.59 -22.77 8.99
C THR A 142 -23.01 -22.73 7.59
N ARG A 143 -23.84 -22.44 6.59
CA ARG A 143 -23.44 -22.26 5.18
C ARG A 143 -24.21 -21.11 4.54
N SER A 144 -23.53 -20.35 3.70
CA SER A 144 -24.11 -19.24 2.94
C SER A 144 -24.17 -19.56 1.45
N PHE A 145 -25.32 -19.25 0.85
CA PHE A 145 -25.60 -19.44 -0.56
C PHE A 145 -26.00 -18.11 -1.18
N ILE A 146 -25.29 -17.69 -2.22
CA ILE A 146 -25.38 -16.34 -2.78
C ILE A 146 -26.00 -16.47 -4.17
N VAL A 147 -27.24 -16.00 -4.30
CA VAL A 147 -28.04 -16.20 -5.52
C VAL A 147 -28.24 -14.86 -6.24
N GLY A 148 -27.93 -14.79 -7.53
CA GLY A 148 -28.14 -13.60 -8.36
C GLY A 148 -27.93 -13.88 -9.84
N ALA A 149 -28.70 -13.25 -10.72
CA ALA A 149 -28.71 -13.59 -12.16
C ALA A 149 -27.33 -13.43 -12.84
N ASN A 150 -26.60 -12.39 -12.47
CA ASN A 150 -25.25 -12.08 -12.97
C ASN A 150 -24.24 -12.04 -11.80
N ILE A 151 -24.29 -13.04 -10.92
CA ILE A 151 -23.59 -12.97 -9.63
C ILE A 151 -22.05 -12.82 -9.75
N TRP A 152 -21.44 -13.34 -10.82
CA TRP A 152 -20.00 -13.16 -11.11
C TRP A 152 -19.62 -11.77 -11.61
N GLU A 153 -20.59 -10.93 -11.99
CA GLU A 153 -20.39 -9.52 -12.33
C GLU A 153 -20.77 -8.60 -11.17
N ARG A 154 -21.41 -9.14 -10.12
CA ARG A 154 -21.92 -8.34 -9.00
C ARG A 154 -20.80 -7.86 -8.08
N PHE A 155 -19.77 -8.66 -7.85
CA PHE A 155 -18.70 -8.31 -6.92
C PHE A 155 -17.38 -8.17 -7.67
N ASP A 156 -16.66 -7.09 -7.38
CA ASP A 156 -15.24 -6.88 -7.71
C ASP A 156 -14.40 -6.73 -6.43
N CYS A 157 -15.00 -7.09 -5.29
CA CYS A 157 -14.45 -6.97 -3.96
C CYS A 157 -14.72 -8.25 -3.15
N MET A 158 -14.13 -8.35 -1.97
CA MET A 158 -14.37 -9.52 -1.10
C MET A 158 -15.79 -9.48 -0.53
N VAL A 159 -16.42 -10.65 -0.39
CA VAL A 159 -17.76 -10.78 0.21
C VAL A 159 -17.65 -11.42 1.58
N PHE A 160 -18.08 -10.71 2.62
CA PHE A 160 -18.14 -11.18 3.99
C PHE A 160 -19.58 -11.56 4.36
N SER A 161 -19.85 -12.84 4.56
CA SER A 161 -21.11 -13.35 5.10
C SER A 161 -20.93 -13.66 6.59
N ILE A 162 -21.47 -12.81 7.45
CA ILE A 162 -21.36 -12.94 8.90
C ILE A 162 -22.70 -13.42 9.45
N THR A 163 -22.65 -14.48 10.25
CA THR A 163 -23.79 -15.06 10.93
C THR A 163 -23.63 -14.89 12.44
N CYS A 164 -24.62 -14.30 13.10
CA CYS A 164 -24.60 -14.09 14.55
C CYS A 164 -26.02 -14.17 15.09
N ASP A 165 -26.19 -14.77 16.26
CA ASP A 165 -27.51 -14.85 16.90
C ASP A 165 -28.08 -13.43 17.11
N PRO A 166 -29.31 -13.13 16.64
CA PRO A 166 -29.94 -11.82 16.84
C PRO A 166 -30.02 -11.38 18.30
N GLU A 167 -30.08 -12.30 19.27
CA GLU A 167 -30.02 -11.96 20.68
C GLU A 167 -28.70 -11.27 21.05
N TYR A 168 -27.57 -11.74 20.51
CA TYR A 168 -26.27 -11.09 20.73
C TYR A 168 -26.17 -9.69 20.13
N LEU A 169 -26.96 -9.40 19.11
CA LEU A 169 -26.98 -8.11 18.42
C LEU A 169 -27.95 -7.13 19.06
N TYR A 170 -29.15 -7.58 19.45
CA TYR A 170 -30.29 -6.69 19.73
C TYR A 170 -30.97 -6.93 21.08
N ASN A 171 -30.50 -7.86 21.91
CA ASN A 171 -31.04 -8.04 23.25
C ASN A 171 -30.85 -6.77 24.11
N TYR A 172 -31.85 -6.44 24.93
CA TYR A 172 -31.83 -5.26 25.79
C TYR A 172 -30.64 -5.24 26.76
N GLU A 173 -30.29 -6.37 27.36
CA GLU A 173 -29.28 -6.47 28.41
C GLU A 173 -27.88 -6.25 27.86
N ASP A 174 -27.52 -6.91 26.77
CA ASP A 174 -26.15 -6.96 26.27
C ASP A 174 -26.01 -6.93 24.73
N GLY A 175 -27.10 -6.74 23.99
CA GLY A 175 -27.10 -6.67 22.53
C GLY A 175 -26.22 -5.53 22.00
N ILE A 176 -25.17 -5.88 21.25
CA ILE A 176 -24.11 -4.92 20.94
C ILE A 176 -24.50 -3.87 19.90
N PHE A 177 -25.60 -3.98 19.15
CA PHE A 177 -25.98 -3.00 18.11
C PHE A 177 -26.91 -1.90 18.60
N ILE A 178 -27.33 -1.94 19.86
CA ILE A 178 -28.36 -1.05 20.40
C ILE A 178 -27.86 -0.20 21.57
N LEU A 179 -28.67 0.78 21.97
CA LEU A 179 -28.45 1.57 23.18
C LEU A 179 -28.50 0.70 24.44
N GLY A 180 -29.57 -0.09 24.54
CA GLY A 180 -29.79 -1.11 25.58
C GLY A 180 -29.72 -0.60 27.01
N LYS A 181 -29.64 -1.56 27.94
CA LYS A 181 -29.63 -1.34 29.38
C LYS A 181 -28.55 -0.36 29.84
N MET A 182 -27.35 -0.43 29.26
CA MET A 182 -26.24 0.44 29.66
C MET A 182 -26.58 1.92 29.47
N ARG A 183 -27.35 2.29 28.43
CA ARG A 183 -27.81 3.66 28.24
C ARG A 183 -28.85 4.08 29.28
N ASP A 184 -29.80 3.21 29.57
CA ASP A 184 -30.84 3.50 30.55
C ASP A 184 -30.26 3.67 31.96
N ASP A 185 -29.31 2.82 32.36
CA ASP A 185 -28.60 2.91 33.63
C ASP A 185 -27.76 4.21 33.73
N TYR A 186 -27.13 4.61 32.62
CA TYR A 186 -26.39 5.87 32.54
C TYR A 186 -27.31 7.08 32.71
N LEU A 187 -28.46 7.10 32.03
CA LEU A 187 -29.46 8.18 32.13
C LEU A 187 -30.12 8.23 33.52
N ALA A 188 -30.31 7.09 34.17
CA ALA A 188 -30.84 7.03 35.53
C ALA A 188 -29.92 7.74 36.55
N THR A 189 -28.60 7.72 36.30
CA THR A 189 -27.60 8.40 37.14
C THR A 189 -27.23 9.80 36.62
N ASN A 190 -27.54 10.11 35.35
CA ASN A 190 -27.22 11.38 34.69
C ASN A 190 -28.46 12.00 33.97
N PRO A 191 -29.56 12.28 34.69
CA PRO A 191 -30.87 12.57 34.07
C PRO A 191 -30.94 13.89 33.29
N THR A 192 -29.97 14.79 33.47
CA THR A 192 -29.90 16.09 32.78
C THR A 192 -28.76 16.18 31.77
N LYS A 193 -28.02 15.08 31.56
CA LYS A 193 -26.89 15.06 30.62
C LYS A 193 -27.42 15.12 29.19
N GLU A 194 -26.85 16.03 28.40
CA GLU A 194 -27.00 15.99 26.96
C GLU A 194 -26.18 14.83 26.40
N ILE A 195 -26.88 13.87 25.79
CA ILE A 195 -26.30 12.63 25.30
C ILE A 195 -25.33 12.90 24.15
N GLN A 196 -24.12 12.38 24.32
CA GLN A 196 -23.10 12.30 23.28
C GLN A 196 -23.02 10.88 22.69
N PRO A 197 -22.54 10.73 21.45
CA PRO A 197 -22.30 9.43 20.81
C PRO A 197 -21.37 8.49 21.62
N THR A 198 -20.44 9.06 22.38
CA THR A 198 -19.48 8.31 23.21
C THR A 198 -20.04 7.90 24.57
N ASP A 199 -21.18 8.45 24.99
CA ASP A 199 -21.79 8.12 26.29
C ASP A 199 -22.22 6.65 26.35
N PRO A 200 -22.16 6.00 27.54
CA PRO A 200 -22.40 4.57 27.69
C PRO A 200 -23.71 4.07 27.05
N ALA A 201 -23.59 2.98 26.30
CA ALA A 201 -24.65 2.22 25.65
C ALA A 201 -24.10 0.79 25.38
N ASN A 202 -24.95 -0.19 25.08
CA ASN A 202 -24.50 -1.57 24.90
C ASN A 202 -23.45 -1.69 23.77
N TRP A 203 -23.54 -0.87 22.72
CA TRP A 203 -22.50 -0.80 21.69
C TRP A 203 -21.14 -0.27 22.19
N ASN A 204 -21.06 0.33 23.37
CA ASN A 204 -19.82 0.77 24.01
C ASN A 204 -19.15 -0.34 24.85
N GLN A 205 -19.68 -1.55 24.90
CA GLN A 205 -18.98 -2.66 25.57
C GLN A 205 -17.56 -2.86 25.01
N ARG A 206 -16.63 -3.21 25.90
CA ARG A 206 -15.18 -3.37 25.64
C ARG A 206 -14.72 -4.75 26.08
N GLY A 207 -13.51 -5.15 25.65
CA GLY A 207 -12.94 -6.45 26.00
C GLY A 207 -13.84 -7.61 25.61
N MET A 208 -13.59 -8.77 26.22
CA MET A 208 -14.43 -9.97 26.03
C MET A 208 -15.91 -9.74 26.31
N ALA A 209 -16.27 -8.81 27.20
CA ALA A 209 -17.65 -8.48 27.48
C ALA A 209 -18.40 -7.90 26.27
N GLY A 210 -17.70 -7.26 25.33
CA GLY A 210 -18.30 -6.74 24.09
C GLY A 210 -18.19 -7.69 22.89
N GLU A 211 -17.54 -8.85 23.04
CA GLU A 211 -17.35 -9.81 21.96
C GLU A 211 -18.51 -10.81 21.92
N ARG A 212 -18.98 -11.14 20.71
CA ARG A 212 -20.09 -12.08 20.50
C ARG A 212 -19.66 -13.21 19.57
N PRO A 213 -20.07 -14.47 19.84
CA PRO A 213 -19.87 -15.57 18.91
C PRO A 213 -20.52 -15.25 17.56
N ALA A 214 -19.79 -15.53 16.49
CA ALA A 214 -20.24 -15.41 15.12
C ALA A 214 -19.64 -16.55 14.28
N TYR A 215 -20.20 -16.77 13.10
CA TYR A 215 -19.63 -17.61 12.05
C TYR A 215 -19.41 -16.75 10.83
N VAL A 216 -18.22 -16.82 10.23
CA VAL A 216 -17.89 -16.02 9.05
C VAL A 216 -17.55 -16.93 7.88
N GLU A 217 -18.13 -16.61 6.74
CA GLU A 217 -17.65 -17.08 5.44
C GLU A 217 -17.19 -15.88 4.60
N VAL A 218 -16.01 -16.01 4.01
CA VAL A 218 -15.43 -14.98 3.14
C VAL A 218 -15.23 -15.55 1.75
N TYR A 219 -15.68 -14.81 0.75
CA TYR A 219 -15.56 -15.18 -0.65
C TYR A 219 -14.74 -14.14 -1.41
N GLU A 220 -13.90 -14.60 -2.33
CA GLU A 220 -13.33 -13.73 -3.36
C GLU A 220 -14.40 -13.38 -4.41
N TYR A 221 -14.08 -12.40 -5.26
CA TYR A 221 -15.00 -11.88 -6.28
C TYR A 221 -15.49 -12.94 -7.28
N ASP A 222 -14.75 -14.04 -7.45
CA ASP A 222 -15.09 -15.16 -8.32
C ASP A 222 -16.04 -16.18 -7.69
N GLY A 223 -16.36 -16.02 -6.39
CA GLY A 223 -17.20 -16.91 -5.61
C GLY A 223 -16.44 -18.00 -4.85
N THR A 224 -15.11 -18.01 -4.90
CA THR A 224 -14.27 -18.95 -4.12
C THR A 224 -14.38 -18.64 -2.63
N CYS A 225 -14.84 -19.60 -1.83
CA CYS A 225 -14.86 -19.49 -0.36
C CYS A 225 -13.46 -19.70 0.21
N VAL A 226 -12.88 -18.66 0.80
CA VAL A 226 -11.48 -18.65 1.30
C VAL A 226 -11.40 -18.76 2.83
N ILE A 227 -12.50 -18.45 3.53
CA ILE A 227 -12.64 -18.63 4.98
C ILE A 227 -14.03 -19.20 5.25
N SER A 228 -14.12 -20.19 6.14
CA SER A 228 -15.38 -20.70 6.67
C SER A 228 -15.12 -21.25 8.08
N GLN A 229 -15.38 -20.43 9.11
CA GLN A 229 -15.08 -20.80 10.50
C GLN A 229 -15.85 -19.96 11.53
N SER A 230 -15.87 -20.45 12.77
CA SER A 230 -16.36 -19.70 13.93
C SER A 230 -15.35 -18.62 14.35
N CYS A 231 -15.85 -17.48 14.81
CA CYS A 231 -15.04 -16.36 15.27
C CYS A 231 -15.76 -15.51 16.33
N GLY A 232 -15.03 -14.63 17.01
CA GLY A 232 -15.61 -13.55 17.79
C GLY A 232 -15.87 -12.33 16.92
N MET A 233 -16.95 -11.60 17.19
CA MET A 233 -17.27 -10.32 16.56
C MET A 233 -17.43 -9.24 17.63
N ARG A 234 -16.81 -8.07 17.41
CA ARG A 234 -16.93 -6.91 18.30
C ARG A 234 -17.14 -5.63 17.49
N ILE A 235 -17.95 -4.71 18.01
CA ILE A 235 -17.97 -3.34 17.49
C ILE A 235 -16.68 -2.63 17.90
N PHE A 236 -16.12 -1.79 17.00
CA PHE A 236 -14.96 -0.95 17.30
C PHE A 236 -15.14 0.51 16.85
N GLY A 237 -14.25 1.37 17.37
CA GLY A 237 -14.29 2.82 17.19
C GLY A 237 -14.54 3.57 18.50
N GLY A 238 -14.41 4.89 18.47
CA GLY A 238 -14.83 5.79 19.55
C GLY A 238 -16.23 6.33 19.28
N TRP A 239 -16.30 7.41 18.50
CA TRP A 239 -17.53 8.08 18.10
C TRP A 239 -18.39 7.24 17.14
N SER A 240 -17.75 6.58 16.18
CA SER A 240 -18.40 5.82 15.11
C SER A 240 -19.19 4.60 15.58
N ARG A 241 -19.10 4.21 16.85
CA ARG A 241 -19.97 3.19 17.46
C ARG A 241 -21.43 3.60 17.48
N ALA A 242 -21.72 4.89 17.47
CA ALA A 242 -23.10 5.39 17.41
C ALA A 242 -23.66 5.47 15.99
N ASN A 243 -22.82 5.32 14.94
CA ASN A 243 -23.29 5.34 13.56
C ASN A 243 -24.26 4.18 13.30
N ASN A 244 -25.20 4.34 12.37
CA ASN A 244 -26.15 3.27 12.04
C ASN A 244 -25.42 2.00 11.59
N GLN A 245 -24.52 2.14 10.61
CA GLN A 245 -23.57 1.09 10.24
C GLN A 245 -22.38 1.13 11.20
N LYS A 246 -22.29 0.12 12.06
CA LYS A 246 -21.19 -0.10 13.01
C LYS A 246 -19.98 -0.67 12.29
N ASN A 247 -18.78 -0.28 12.72
CA ASN A 247 -17.56 -0.98 12.31
C ASN A 247 -17.47 -2.32 13.06
N LEU A 248 -17.08 -3.38 12.36
CA LEU A 248 -17.02 -4.74 12.91
C LEU A 248 -15.58 -5.23 12.91
N ARG A 249 -15.11 -5.77 14.04
CA ARG A 249 -13.84 -6.48 14.12
C ARG A 249 -14.10 -7.95 14.37
N LEU A 250 -13.48 -8.80 13.57
CA LEU A 250 -13.52 -10.26 13.69
C LEU A 250 -12.27 -10.76 14.39
N TYR A 251 -12.42 -11.77 15.26
CA TYR A 251 -11.37 -12.35 16.07
C TYR A 251 -11.35 -13.86 15.88
N ALA A 252 -10.25 -14.39 15.35
CA ALA A 252 -10.00 -15.83 15.35
C ALA A 252 -9.39 -16.23 16.70
N ARG A 253 -10.04 -17.16 17.41
CA ARG A 253 -9.61 -17.62 18.73
C ARG A 253 -9.99 -19.08 18.94
N SER A 254 -9.19 -19.78 19.74
CA SER A 254 -9.44 -21.17 20.16
C SER A 254 -10.76 -21.37 20.90
N GLU A 255 -11.27 -20.32 21.54
CA GLU A 255 -12.54 -20.30 22.26
C GLU A 255 -13.75 -20.44 21.33
N TYR A 256 -13.61 -20.08 20.05
CA TYR A 256 -14.66 -20.23 19.03
C TYR A 256 -14.37 -21.39 18.07
N ASP A 257 -13.10 -21.59 17.71
CA ASP A 257 -12.67 -22.68 16.84
C ASP A 257 -11.28 -23.16 17.29
N GLN A 258 -11.23 -24.38 17.85
CA GLN A 258 -9.99 -24.96 18.38
C GLN A 258 -8.97 -25.28 17.29
N GLU A 259 -9.41 -25.56 16.07
CA GLU A 259 -8.55 -25.92 14.95
C GLU A 259 -8.15 -24.67 14.15
N ASN A 260 -9.11 -23.77 13.90
CA ASN A 260 -8.93 -22.55 13.11
C ASN A 260 -8.84 -21.30 13.99
N ASN A 261 -7.84 -21.25 14.87
CA ASN A 261 -7.61 -20.08 15.74
C ASN A 261 -6.92 -18.88 15.04
N ARG A 262 -6.85 -18.89 13.69
CA ARG A 262 -6.38 -17.79 12.82
C ARG A 262 -7.18 -17.80 11.53
N PHE A 263 -7.40 -16.64 10.92
CA PHE A 263 -7.88 -16.55 9.53
C PHE A 263 -6.70 -16.79 8.60
N ARG A 264 -6.64 -17.95 7.95
CA ARG A 264 -5.51 -18.37 7.10
C ARG A 264 -5.78 -18.05 5.64
N TYR A 265 -5.40 -16.84 5.24
CA TYR A 265 -5.54 -16.37 3.87
C TYR A 265 -4.63 -15.15 3.63
N GLU A 266 -4.22 -14.97 2.38
CA GLU A 266 -3.47 -13.80 1.90
C GLU A 266 -4.46 -12.66 1.62
N PHE A 267 -5.00 -12.06 2.70
CA PHE A 267 -6.01 -11.01 2.55
C PHE A 267 -5.50 -9.80 1.80
N PHE A 268 -4.22 -9.46 1.95
CA PHE A 268 -3.58 -8.28 1.38
C PHE A 268 -2.33 -8.72 0.60
N PRO A 269 -2.42 -8.88 -0.73
CA PRO A 269 -1.31 -9.39 -1.54
C PRO A 269 -0.03 -8.53 -1.46
N ASP A 270 -0.19 -7.24 -1.18
CA ASP A 270 0.92 -6.28 -1.08
C ASP A 270 1.52 -6.22 0.34
N ALA A 271 0.87 -6.84 1.33
CA ALA A 271 1.37 -6.84 2.70
C ALA A 271 2.47 -7.89 2.85
N GLN A 272 3.71 -7.42 3.00
CA GLN A 272 4.89 -8.24 3.19
C GLN A 272 5.46 -8.08 4.61
N ASP A 273 6.07 -9.15 5.11
CA ASP A 273 6.92 -9.08 6.30
C ASP A 273 8.33 -8.54 6.00
N SER A 274 9.16 -8.40 7.03
CA SER A 274 10.52 -7.89 6.94
C SER A 274 11.50 -8.76 6.13
N ASN A 275 11.12 -9.99 5.76
CA ASN A 275 11.87 -10.85 4.85
C ASN A 275 11.37 -10.75 3.39
N GLY A 276 10.29 -10.00 3.13
CA GLY A 276 9.66 -9.86 1.83
C GLY A 276 8.61 -10.94 1.52
N ASP A 277 8.24 -11.77 2.50
CA ASP A 277 7.19 -12.78 2.32
C ASP A 277 5.80 -12.19 2.53
N ILE A 278 4.82 -12.57 1.69
CA ILE A 278 3.43 -12.13 1.82
C ILE A 278 2.81 -12.67 3.12
N LEU A 279 2.07 -11.82 3.83
CA LEU A 279 1.36 -12.21 5.05
C LEU A 279 0.18 -13.17 4.77
N LYS A 280 0.25 -14.40 5.30
CA LYS A 280 -0.70 -15.50 4.98
C LYS A 280 -1.75 -15.80 6.06
N SER A 281 -1.77 -15.03 7.15
CA SER A 281 -2.82 -15.16 8.17
C SER A 281 -2.91 -13.99 9.13
N ALA A 282 -4.07 -13.82 9.76
CA ALA A 282 -4.31 -12.82 10.80
C ALA A 282 -5.18 -13.39 11.94
N LYS A 283 -4.98 -12.94 13.18
CA LYS A 283 -5.94 -13.19 14.28
C LYS A 283 -7.11 -12.21 14.30
N LYS A 284 -6.94 -11.02 13.73
CA LYS A 284 -7.93 -9.94 13.79
C LYS A 284 -8.08 -9.32 12.41
N LEU A 285 -9.32 -9.10 11.99
CA LEU A 285 -9.67 -8.35 10.76
C LEU A 285 -10.66 -7.24 11.11
N ALA A 286 -10.48 -6.05 10.55
CA ALA A 286 -11.41 -4.93 10.73
C ALA A 286 -12.19 -4.64 9.46
N LEU A 287 -13.52 -4.60 9.56
CA LEU A 287 -14.43 -4.09 8.55
C LEU A 287 -14.85 -2.67 8.97
N ARG A 288 -14.17 -1.67 8.42
CA ARG A 288 -14.36 -0.25 8.75
C ARG A 288 -15.34 0.41 7.79
N ALA A 289 -16.44 0.92 8.34
CA ALA A 289 -17.46 1.69 7.62
C ALA A 289 -17.11 3.19 7.56
N CYS A 290 -15.84 3.52 7.27
CA CYS A 290 -15.33 4.88 7.00
C CYS A 290 -15.51 5.97 8.08
N ALA A 291 -15.99 5.63 9.28
CA ALA A 291 -16.08 6.55 10.43
C ALA A 291 -16.61 7.96 10.09
N ASN A 292 -15.82 9.04 10.24
CA ASN A 292 -16.27 10.41 9.94
C ASN A 292 -16.37 10.68 8.44
N ASP A 293 -15.64 9.93 7.61
CA ASP A 293 -15.71 10.04 6.15
C ASP A 293 -16.91 9.28 5.55
N ASN A 294 -17.70 8.59 6.40
CA ASN A 294 -18.97 7.97 6.00
C ASN A 294 -20.00 9.05 5.63
N GLY A 295 -20.48 8.99 4.39
CA GLY A 295 -21.36 9.99 3.79
C GLY A 295 -20.62 11.15 3.12
N ALA A 296 -19.28 11.14 3.17
CA ALA A 296 -18.42 12.09 2.47
C ALA A 296 -17.68 11.40 1.31
N LEU A 297 -16.39 11.12 1.45
CA LEU A 297 -15.59 10.51 0.38
C LEU A 297 -15.46 9.00 0.54
N PHE A 298 -15.42 8.44 1.75
CA PHE A 298 -15.16 7.02 2.04
C PHE A 298 -13.81 6.47 1.52
N ALA A 299 -12.79 7.32 1.38
CA ALA A 299 -11.47 6.89 0.86
C ALA A 299 -10.28 7.54 1.58
N ARG A 300 -10.50 8.52 2.46
CA ARG A 300 -9.42 9.35 3.03
C ARG A 300 -8.42 8.53 3.83
N ASP A 301 -8.88 7.77 4.82
CA ASP A 301 -8.01 7.01 5.74
C ASP A 301 -7.12 6.01 5.00
N ASP A 302 -7.70 5.28 4.05
CA ASP A 302 -7.01 4.27 3.27
C ASP A 302 -6.01 4.89 2.28
N THR A 303 -6.38 5.99 1.61
CA THR A 303 -5.45 6.75 0.74
C THR A 303 -4.23 7.23 1.54
N MET A 304 -4.44 7.76 2.75
CA MET A 304 -3.34 8.22 3.58
C MET A 304 -2.47 7.06 4.07
N SER A 305 -3.08 5.92 4.37
CA SER A 305 -2.35 4.72 4.80
C SER A 305 -1.44 4.20 3.70
N TYR A 306 -1.90 4.09 2.45
CA TYR A 306 -1.08 3.62 1.33
C TYR A 306 0.12 4.55 1.06
N LEU A 307 -0.08 5.87 1.05
CA LEU A 307 1.01 6.82 0.81
C LEU A 307 2.09 6.78 1.91
N ALA A 308 1.68 6.50 3.16
CA ALA A 308 2.59 6.40 4.29
C ALA A 308 3.57 5.22 4.20
N MET A 309 3.25 4.18 3.41
CA MET A 309 4.13 3.01 3.23
C MET A 309 5.46 3.36 2.58
N SER A 310 5.54 4.50 1.87
CA SER A 310 6.79 5.04 1.32
C SER A 310 7.67 5.77 2.37
N THR A 311 7.28 5.75 3.64
CA THR A 311 7.95 6.45 4.74
C THR A 311 8.37 5.47 5.84
N CYS A 312 9.07 5.95 6.87
CA CYS A 312 9.40 5.15 8.05
C CYS A 312 8.24 5.01 9.08
N VAL A 313 7.02 5.42 8.73
CA VAL A 313 5.84 5.34 9.60
C VAL A 313 4.98 4.17 9.15
N ASP A 314 4.76 3.22 10.06
CA ASP A 314 3.93 2.05 9.76
C ASP A 314 2.49 2.45 9.48
N SER A 315 1.92 1.80 8.47
CA SER A 315 0.53 1.95 8.07
C SER A 315 -0.07 0.58 7.72
N LYS A 316 -1.29 0.57 7.20
CA LYS A 316 -2.08 -0.65 6.96
C LYS A 316 -2.53 -0.73 5.51
N HIS A 317 -2.65 -1.95 5.03
CA HIS A 317 -3.31 -2.27 3.77
C HIS A 317 -4.82 -2.31 3.95
N SER A 318 -5.53 -2.11 2.84
CA SER A 318 -6.97 -2.27 2.82
C SER A 318 -7.53 -2.76 1.50
N ARG A 319 -8.68 -3.41 1.56
CA ARG A 319 -9.45 -3.89 0.39
C ARG A 319 -10.92 -3.57 0.56
N PRO A 320 -11.64 -3.27 -0.53
CA PRO A 320 -13.09 -3.11 -0.47
C PRO A 320 -13.74 -4.44 -0.06
N ALA A 321 -14.83 -4.35 0.69
CA ALA A 321 -15.60 -5.50 1.12
C ALA A 321 -17.11 -5.22 1.10
N ALA A 322 -17.87 -6.15 0.53
CA ALA A 322 -19.32 -6.24 0.67
C ALA A 322 -19.66 -7.04 1.92
N VAL A 323 -20.32 -6.43 2.90
CA VAL A 323 -20.65 -7.10 4.16
C VAL A 323 -22.12 -7.46 4.20
N PHE A 324 -22.41 -8.70 4.56
CA PHE A 324 -23.74 -9.22 4.82
C PHE A 324 -23.81 -9.75 6.25
N LEU A 325 -24.88 -9.40 6.97
CA LEU A 325 -25.12 -9.83 8.34
C LEU A 325 -26.44 -10.60 8.39
N ASN A 326 -26.39 -11.87 8.75
CA ASN A 326 -27.53 -12.80 8.79
C ASN A 326 -28.31 -12.84 7.46
N GLY A 327 -27.58 -12.84 6.33
CA GLY A 327 -28.14 -12.88 4.98
C GLY A 327 -28.60 -11.54 4.41
N GLU A 328 -28.71 -10.50 5.24
CA GLU A 328 -29.09 -9.16 4.81
C GLU A 328 -27.85 -8.32 4.47
N TYR A 329 -27.96 -7.50 3.43
CA TYR A 329 -26.88 -6.61 3.04
C TYR A 329 -26.65 -5.53 4.10
N TYR A 330 -25.47 -5.53 4.70
CA TYR A 330 -25.11 -4.63 5.80
C TYR A 330 -24.46 -3.34 5.30
N GLY A 331 -23.66 -3.43 4.24
CA GLY A 331 -23.06 -2.28 3.57
C GLY A 331 -21.61 -2.50 3.13
N PHE A 332 -21.11 -1.51 2.40
CA PHE A 332 -19.70 -1.38 2.05
C PHE A 332 -18.84 -1.16 3.31
N ALA A 333 -17.68 -1.81 3.36
CA ALA A 333 -16.63 -1.54 4.33
C ALA A 333 -15.25 -1.64 3.66
N TRP A 334 -14.26 -0.97 4.23
CA TRP A 334 -12.86 -1.31 4.00
C TRP A 334 -12.46 -2.44 4.94
N LEU A 335 -12.05 -3.58 4.39
CA LEU A 335 -11.28 -4.59 5.11
C LEU A 335 -9.89 -4.00 5.39
N GLN A 336 -9.48 -3.97 6.64
CA GLN A 336 -8.21 -3.40 7.08
C GLN A 336 -7.46 -4.36 8.01
N GLU A 337 -6.13 -4.31 7.94
CA GLU A 337 -5.27 -4.90 8.97
C GLU A 337 -5.53 -4.28 10.35
N VAL A 338 -5.22 -5.03 11.41
CA VAL A 338 -5.38 -4.58 12.79
C VAL A 338 -4.03 -4.59 13.49
N PHE A 339 -3.44 -3.41 13.68
CA PHE A 339 -2.19 -3.29 14.46
C PHE A 339 -2.41 -3.85 15.88
N SER A 340 -1.80 -5.00 16.14
CA SER A 340 -1.84 -5.76 17.38
C SER A 340 -0.51 -6.49 17.52
N GLU A 341 -0.23 -7.13 18.66
CA GLU A 341 1.03 -7.87 18.82
C GLU A 341 1.17 -8.92 17.72
N ASP A 342 0.08 -9.62 17.40
CA ASP A 342 0.02 -10.62 16.33
C ASP A 342 0.37 -10.07 14.93
N TRP A 343 0.04 -8.81 14.66
CA TRP A 343 0.42 -8.15 13.41
C TRP A 343 1.91 -7.80 13.43
N LEU A 344 2.40 -7.20 14.54
CA LEU A 344 3.81 -6.83 14.69
C LEU A 344 4.73 -8.05 14.66
N ASP A 345 4.33 -9.17 15.27
CA ASP A 345 5.06 -10.43 15.26
C ASP A 345 5.27 -10.94 13.84
N HIS A 346 4.21 -10.92 13.03
CA HIS A 346 4.28 -11.34 11.64
C HIS A 346 5.07 -10.35 10.77
N THR A 347 4.78 -9.05 10.88
CA THR A 347 5.44 -8.02 10.07
C THR A 347 6.94 -7.98 10.31
N TYR A 348 7.39 -8.17 11.55
CA TYR A 348 8.81 -8.06 11.92
C TYR A 348 9.48 -9.41 12.21
N ASN A 349 8.83 -10.53 11.90
CA ASN A 349 9.36 -11.88 12.06
C ASN A 349 9.90 -12.16 13.48
N VAL A 350 9.09 -11.81 14.50
CA VAL A 350 9.47 -11.93 15.91
C VAL A 350 9.07 -13.31 16.47
N GLU A 351 10.05 -14.02 17.04
CA GLU A 351 9.85 -15.35 17.64
C GLU A 351 9.86 -15.34 19.19
N ASP A 352 10.42 -14.30 19.82
CA ASP A 352 10.52 -14.13 21.28
C ASP A 352 10.26 -12.67 21.65
N GLY A 353 9.97 -12.39 22.92
CA GLY A 353 9.62 -11.05 23.41
C GLY A 353 8.14 -10.70 23.29
N VAL A 354 7.81 -9.46 23.61
CA VAL A 354 6.44 -8.92 23.59
C VAL A 354 6.41 -7.52 23.01
N TRP A 355 5.22 -7.06 22.63
CA TRP A 355 5.00 -5.70 22.14
C TRP A 355 4.17 -4.90 23.12
N ASP A 356 4.69 -3.76 23.55
CA ASP A 356 3.89 -2.76 24.22
C ASP A 356 3.16 -1.93 23.16
N ILE A 357 1.84 -1.74 23.32
CA ILE A 357 1.04 -0.91 22.41
C ILE A 357 0.17 0.04 23.24
N LEU A 358 0.39 1.33 23.10
CA LEU A 358 -0.39 2.37 23.79
C LEU A 358 -1.23 3.18 22.80
N LYS A 359 -2.34 3.75 23.26
CA LYS A 359 -3.26 4.58 22.46
C LYS A 359 -3.66 5.83 23.23
N GLY A 360 -3.85 6.96 22.54
CA GLY A 360 -4.34 8.20 23.16
C GLY A 360 -3.78 9.45 22.50
N CYS A 361 -3.03 10.23 23.25
CA CYS A 361 -2.23 11.38 22.80
C CYS A 361 -0.99 11.55 23.66
N GLU A 362 -0.22 12.62 23.46
CA GLU A 362 1.02 12.89 24.21
C GLU A 362 0.78 12.98 25.73
N TYR A 363 -0.37 13.51 26.13
CA TYR A 363 -0.70 13.80 27.54
C TYR A 363 -1.68 12.81 28.17
N MET A 364 -2.28 11.92 27.38
CA MET A 364 -3.33 11.01 27.84
C MET A 364 -3.17 9.65 27.16
N ILE A 365 -2.87 8.62 27.94
CA ILE A 365 -2.88 7.23 27.48
C ILE A 365 -4.15 6.58 27.97
N ARG A 366 -4.97 6.07 27.04
CA ARG A 366 -6.24 5.41 27.34
C ARG A 366 -5.99 4.00 27.86
N ASP A 367 -6.86 3.52 28.74
CA ASP A 367 -6.90 2.11 29.14
C ASP A 367 -7.12 1.20 27.93
N ASP A 368 -6.48 0.02 27.96
CA ASP A 368 -6.78 -1.07 27.05
C ASP A 368 -7.52 -2.19 27.79
N ALA A 369 -8.69 -2.56 27.29
CA ALA A 369 -9.50 -3.60 27.92
C ALA A 369 -9.00 -5.01 27.60
N ASP A 370 -8.12 -5.15 26.61
CA ASP A 370 -7.57 -6.45 26.19
C ASP A 370 -6.19 -6.73 26.82
N ASN A 371 -5.44 -5.72 27.27
CA ASN A 371 -4.06 -5.83 27.76
C ASN A 371 -3.80 -5.00 29.02
N ASP A 372 -2.95 -5.50 29.93
CA ASP A 372 -2.38 -4.69 31.02
C ASP A 372 -1.24 -3.83 30.45
N ILE A 373 -1.32 -2.52 30.66
CA ILE A 373 -0.41 -1.53 30.06
C ILE A 373 0.24 -0.63 31.11
N ASP A 374 0.11 -0.93 32.40
CA ASP A 374 0.53 0.00 33.47
C ASP A 374 2.03 0.30 33.43
N GLU A 375 2.88 -0.71 33.24
CA GLU A 375 4.33 -0.54 33.14
C GLU A 375 4.73 0.23 31.87
N ALA A 376 4.20 -0.17 30.72
CA ALA A 376 4.41 0.50 29.44
C ALA A 376 3.96 1.98 29.48
N ARG A 377 2.83 2.25 30.13
CA ARG A 377 2.28 3.60 30.35
C ARG A 377 3.23 4.43 31.23
N GLN A 378 3.78 3.85 32.30
CA GLN A 378 4.73 4.54 33.16
C GLN A 378 6.02 4.90 32.39
N ASP A 379 6.59 3.96 31.64
CA ASP A 379 7.77 4.20 30.81
C ASP A 379 7.54 5.28 29.75
N TRP A 380 6.35 5.28 29.14
CA TRP A 380 5.95 6.32 28.21
C TRP A 380 5.92 7.71 28.86
N VAL A 381 5.32 7.82 30.06
CA VAL A 381 5.28 9.08 30.82
C VAL A 381 6.67 9.57 31.18
N GLU A 382 7.58 8.67 31.59
CA GLU A 382 8.97 9.02 31.90
C GLU A 382 9.74 9.54 30.68
N MET A 383 9.50 8.95 29.50
CA MET A 383 10.05 9.44 28.24
C MET A 383 9.48 10.83 27.89
N GLN A 384 8.16 11.00 27.94
CA GLN A 384 7.50 12.29 27.65
C GLN A 384 7.93 13.41 28.61
N ALA A 385 8.23 13.08 29.87
CA ALA A 385 8.74 14.05 30.84
C ALA A 385 10.07 14.70 30.42
N LEU A 386 10.84 14.09 29.49
CA LEU A 386 12.06 14.68 28.94
C LEU A 386 11.79 15.97 28.16
N ALA A 387 10.57 16.19 27.65
CA ALA A 387 10.18 17.46 27.03
C ALA A 387 10.38 18.67 27.97
N TYR A 388 10.35 18.45 29.29
CA TYR A 388 10.50 19.45 30.34
C TYR A 388 11.93 19.58 30.88
N THR A 389 12.86 18.85 30.29
CA THR A 389 14.30 19.04 30.50
C THR A 389 14.87 19.98 29.42
N ASP A 390 16.14 20.33 29.53
CA ASP A 390 16.82 21.07 28.46
C ASP A 390 17.32 20.08 27.41
N LEU A 391 16.53 19.88 26.34
CA LEU A 391 16.91 19.02 25.22
C LEU A 391 17.98 19.65 24.30
N THR A 392 18.41 20.89 24.55
CA THR A 392 19.62 21.43 23.88
C THR A 392 20.91 20.88 24.49
N ASP A 393 20.82 20.22 25.64
CA ASP A 393 21.91 19.44 26.23
C ASP A 393 22.01 18.04 25.58
N ASP A 394 23.23 17.66 25.20
CA ASP A 394 23.49 16.41 24.47
C ASP A 394 23.21 15.15 25.31
N GLU A 395 23.36 15.21 26.64
CA GLU A 395 23.10 14.06 27.52
C GLU A 395 21.59 13.80 27.65
N ASN A 396 20.80 14.86 27.84
CA ASN A 396 19.34 14.74 27.87
C ASN A 396 18.79 14.28 26.51
N PHE A 397 19.31 14.83 25.41
CA PHE A 397 18.88 14.43 24.07
C PHE A 397 19.25 12.97 23.76
N SER A 398 20.45 12.53 24.12
CA SER A 398 20.87 11.12 23.98
C SER A 398 19.98 10.17 24.80
N LYS A 399 19.49 10.61 25.97
CA LYS A 399 18.53 9.85 26.79
C LYS A 399 17.15 9.74 26.12
N LEU A 400 16.74 10.75 25.36
CA LEU A 400 15.51 10.68 24.57
C LEU A 400 15.69 9.75 23.37
N GLU A 401 16.79 9.89 22.63
CA GLU A 401 17.10 9.05 21.46
C GLU A 401 17.18 7.56 21.78
N SER A 402 17.60 7.19 23.00
CA SER A 402 17.63 5.80 23.43
C SER A 402 16.26 5.20 23.73
N GLN A 403 15.22 6.03 23.85
CA GLN A 403 13.85 5.61 24.17
C GLN A 403 12.86 5.87 23.04
N LEU A 404 13.16 6.80 22.13
CA LEU A 404 12.28 7.24 21.05
C LEU A 404 13.03 7.20 19.71
N ASP A 405 12.39 6.63 18.69
CA ASP A 405 12.87 6.75 17.33
C ASP A 405 12.55 8.16 16.78
N ILE A 406 13.57 9.02 16.75
CA ILE A 406 13.44 10.44 16.37
C ILE A 406 12.98 10.61 14.92
N ASP A 407 13.45 9.75 14.01
CA ASP A 407 13.10 9.80 12.59
C ASP A 407 11.63 9.46 12.39
N ASN A 408 11.18 8.37 13.00
CA ASN A 408 9.77 7.99 12.99
C ASN A 408 8.88 9.06 13.65
N PHE A 409 9.29 9.62 14.80
CA PHE A 409 8.55 10.68 15.49
C PHE A 409 8.36 11.93 14.63
N ILE A 410 9.44 12.44 14.03
CA ILE A 410 9.42 13.63 13.18
C ILE A 410 8.56 13.38 11.94
N THR A 411 8.75 12.23 11.28
CA THR A 411 8.01 11.87 10.06
C THR A 411 6.52 11.72 10.34
N TYR A 412 6.14 11.09 11.47
CA TYR A 412 4.74 10.96 11.89
C TYR A 412 4.06 12.31 12.13
N HIS A 413 4.75 13.26 12.79
CA HIS A 413 4.22 14.60 13.04
C HIS A 413 4.14 15.42 11.75
N ALA A 414 5.15 15.33 10.89
CA ALA A 414 5.15 15.97 9.57
C ALA A 414 3.97 15.46 8.72
N LEU A 415 3.77 14.13 8.67
CA LEU A 415 2.69 13.49 7.94
C LEU A 415 1.32 13.93 8.45
N ASN A 416 1.00 13.73 9.73
CA ASN A 416 -0.33 14.06 10.27
C ASN A 416 -0.69 15.54 10.12
N SER A 417 0.29 16.42 10.37
CA SER A 417 0.08 17.85 10.19
C SER A 417 -0.03 18.23 8.70
N TYR A 418 0.73 17.61 7.81
CA TYR A 418 0.67 17.87 6.37
C TYR A 418 -0.66 17.42 5.75
N ILE A 419 -1.17 16.24 6.07
CA ILE A 419 -2.48 15.77 5.57
C ILE A 419 -3.67 16.53 6.17
N GLY A 420 -3.40 17.37 7.20
CA GLY A 420 -4.40 18.18 7.87
C GLY A 420 -5.34 17.35 8.73
N ASN A 421 -4.81 16.37 9.48
CA ASN A 421 -5.63 15.56 10.38
C ASN A 421 -6.23 16.45 11.50
N GLY A 422 -7.55 16.61 11.49
CA GLY A 422 -8.28 17.49 12.41
C GLY A 422 -8.56 16.89 13.79
N ASP A 423 -8.40 15.58 13.96
CA ASP A 423 -8.62 14.90 15.25
C ASP A 423 -7.29 14.54 15.95
N TRP A 424 -6.20 15.17 15.54
CA TRP A 424 -4.83 14.99 16.03
C TRP A 424 -4.18 16.38 16.26
N PRO A 425 -3.22 16.60 17.21
CA PRO A 425 -2.52 15.61 18.05
C PRO A 425 -3.16 15.25 19.39
N ASN A 426 -4.27 15.90 19.80
CA ASN A 426 -4.92 15.62 21.09
C ASN A 426 -5.60 14.25 21.19
N ASN A 427 -5.62 13.50 20.12
CA ASN A 427 -6.15 12.16 20.03
C ASN A 427 -5.43 11.45 18.88
N ASN A 428 -5.79 10.19 18.64
CA ASN A 428 -5.28 9.39 17.54
C ASN A 428 -3.75 9.23 17.56
N TYR A 429 -3.17 9.04 18.74
CA TYR A 429 -1.85 8.42 18.91
C TYR A 429 -2.01 6.92 19.11
N LYS A 430 -1.14 6.17 18.44
CA LYS A 430 -0.94 4.75 18.67
C LYS A 430 0.55 4.51 18.51
N VAL A 431 1.14 4.07 19.59
CA VAL A 431 2.58 3.93 19.72
C VAL A 431 2.90 2.53 20.18
N TYR A 432 4.05 2.04 19.80
CA TYR A 432 4.50 0.71 20.17
C TYR A 432 6.01 0.67 20.38
N ARG A 433 6.45 -0.35 21.12
CA ARG A 433 7.86 -0.74 21.21
C ARG A 433 7.97 -2.25 21.40
N TYR A 434 9.08 -2.81 20.96
CA TYR A 434 9.43 -4.19 21.26
C TYR A 434 10.10 -4.30 22.64
N VAL A 435 9.75 -5.32 23.41
CA VAL A 435 10.38 -5.65 24.69
C VAL A 435 10.95 -7.06 24.59
N SER A 436 12.28 -7.15 24.52
CA SER A 436 13.00 -8.43 24.37
C SER A 436 12.80 -9.35 25.59
N GLY A 437 12.58 -10.65 25.35
CA GLY A 437 12.38 -11.65 26.41
C GLY A 437 13.61 -11.89 27.30
N ASP A 438 14.82 -11.66 26.80
CA ASP A 438 16.08 -11.86 27.52
C ASP A 438 16.80 -10.55 27.92
N GLY A 439 16.17 -9.40 27.65
CA GLY A 439 16.72 -8.07 27.89
C GLY A 439 17.74 -7.60 26.84
N SER A 440 17.96 -8.34 25.76
CA SER A 440 18.81 -7.92 24.64
C SER A 440 17.99 -7.28 23.52
N ALA A 441 17.72 -5.97 23.65
CA ALA A 441 17.29 -5.17 22.51
C ALA A 441 18.41 -5.18 21.44
N SER A 442 18.06 -5.46 20.19
CA SER A 442 19.01 -5.53 19.09
C SER A 442 18.71 -4.43 18.09
N SER A 443 19.65 -3.51 17.90
CA SER A 443 19.59 -2.54 16.81
C SER A 443 19.95 -3.12 15.44
N ALA A 444 20.28 -4.42 15.38
CA ALA A 444 20.63 -5.10 14.13
C ALA A 444 19.40 -5.58 13.33
N GLN A 445 18.22 -5.61 13.96
CA GLN A 445 16.95 -5.95 13.32
C GLN A 445 16.00 -4.77 13.46
N ASP A 446 15.35 -4.39 12.35
CA ASP A 446 14.46 -3.25 12.31
C ASP A 446 13.34 -3.39 13.35
N ARG A 447 13.02 -2.29 14.03
CA ARG A 447 12.01 -2.17 15.09
C ARG A 447 12.20 -3.01 16.36
N LEU A 448 13.31 -3.75 16.50
CA LEU A 448 13.59 -4.60 17.69
C LEU A 448 14.58 -3.98 18.70
N ASP A 449 14.76 -2.67 18.64
CA ASP A 449 15.71 -1.90 19.45
C ASP A 449 15.15 -1.32 20.76
N GLY A 450 13.88 -1.61 21.07
CA GLY A 450 13.22 -1.14 22.30
C GLY A 450 12.76 0.31 22.29
N ARG A 451 12.95 1.04 21.18
CA ARG A 451 12.51 2.43 21.06
C ARG A 451 11.02 2.52 20.73
N TRP A 452 10.36 3.49 21.36
CA TRP A 452 8.99 3.88 21.02
C TRP A 452 8.91 4.39 19.59
N ARG A 453 7.86 3.95 18.89
CA ARG A 453 7.51 4.38 17.54
C ARG A 453 6.04 4.64 17.44
N TYR A 454 5.71 5.57 16.56
CA TYR A 454 4.38 5.94 16.15
C TYR A 454 4.02 5.19 14.88
N LEU A 455 2.74 4.81 14.81
CA LEU A 455 2.13 4.28 13.61
C LEU A 455 0.98 5.18 13.17
N LEU A 456 0.68 5.18 11.87
CA LEU A 456 -0.40 5.97 11.31
C LEU A 456 -1.74 5.24 11.48
N PHE A 457 -2.71 5.91 12.10
CA PHE A 457 -4.09 5.40 12.14
C PHE A 457 -5.10 6.53 12.32
N ASP A 458 -6.33 6.27 11.89
CA ASP A 458 -7.50 7.14 12.11
C ASP A 458 -7.31 8.54 11.50
N THR A 459 -7.13 8.53 10.18
CA THR A 459 -6.84 9.72 9.36
C THR A 459 -7.99 10.14 8.45
N ASP A 460 -9.21 9.62 8.68
CA ASP A 460 -10.39 10.02 7.91
C ASP A 460 -10.73 11.50 8.03
N PHE A 461 -10.32 12.16 9.13
CA PHE A 461 -10.53 13.59 9.32
C PHE A 461 -9.43 14.47 8.68
N SER A 462 -9.05 14.13 7.46
CA SER A 462 -8.00 14.79 6.66
C SER A 462 -8.56 15.39 5.36
N LEU A 463 -7.69 15.98 4.54
CA LEU A 463 -8.00 16.44 3.18
C LEU A 463 -9.25 17.33 3.09
N GLY A 464 -9.36 18.26 4.04
CA GLY A 464 -10.42 19.27 4.05
C GLY A 464 -11.82 18.75 4.37
N LEU A 465 -11.96 17.59 5.02
CA LEU A 465 -13.27 17.04 5.41
C LEU A 465 -14.13 18.13 6.10
N TYR A 466 -15.42 18.15 5.76
CA TYR A 466 -16.40 19.13 6.22
C TYR A 466 -16.09 20.60 5.85
N GLY A 467 -15.29 20.81 4.81
CA GLY A 467 -14.96 22.14 4.31
C GLY A 467 -13.85 22.83 5.12
N THR A 468 -13.02 22.05 5.82
CA THR A 468 -11.83 22.57 6.50
C THR A 468 -10.88 23.17 5.47
N ASP A 469 -10.49 24.44 5.68
CA ASP A 469 -9.67 25.18 4.72
C ASP A 469 -8.22 24.65 4.69
N PHE A 470 -7.56 24.72 3.53
CA PHE A 470 -6.16 24.28 3.38
C PHE A 470 -5.18 25.18 4.16
N LEU A 471 -5.59 26.39 4.53
CA LEU A 471 -4.87 27.34 5.40
C LEU A 471 -5.06 27.07 6.88
N GLU A 472 -5.88 26.07 7.26
CA GLU A 472 -6.03 25.69 8.67
C GLU A 472 -4.66 25.33 9.27
N LYS A 473 -4.43 25.78 10.50
CA LYS A 473 -3.09 25.88 11.11
C LYS A 473 -2.57 24.55 11.67
N HIS A 474 -2.75 23.44 10.97
CA HIS A 474 -2.39 22.10 11.47
C HIS A 474 -0.90 21.97 11.83
N ILE A 475 0.02 22.63 11.09
CA ILE A 475 1.45 22.61 11.41
C ILE A 475 1.74 23.61 12.55
N CYS A 476 1.21 24.83 12.48
CA CYS A 476 1.48 25.83 13.53
C CYS A 476 0.96 25.41 14.91
N ARG A 477 -0.16 24.67 14.95
CA ARG A 477 -0.75 24.13 16.18
C ARG A 477 0.27 23.31 16.98
N LEU A 478 1.12 22.53 16.30
CA LEU A 478 2.19 21.75 16.95
C LEU A 478 3.14 22.57 17.82
N PHE A 479 3.27 23.87 17.53
CA PHE A 479 4.19 24.80 18.18
C PHE A 479 3.45 25.88 18.99
N ASP A 480 2.21 25.63 19.41
CA ASP A 480 1.46 26.58 20.24
C ASP A 480 2.00 26.64 21.68
N GLU A 481 2.84 27.64 21.96
CA GLU A 481 3.45 27.87 23.27
C GLU A 481 2.50 28.48 24.31
N GLU A 482 1.26 28.90 23.96
CA GLU A 482 0.37 29.66 24.86
C GLU A 482 0.13 28.93 26.20
N PHE A 483 0.19 27.59 26.20
CA PHE A 483 0.01 26.77 27.40
C PHE A 483 1.25 25.90 27.73
N PHE A 484 2.43 26.17 27.16
CA PHE A 484 3.65 25.33 27.36
C PHE A 484 4.01 25.28 28.85
N GLY A 485 4.39 24.10 29.37
CA GLY A 485 4.76 23.95 30.79
C GLY A 485 3.57 23.87 31.77
N ARG A 486 2.34 23.79 31.28
CA ARG A 486 1.14 23.60 32.11
C ARG A 486 0.90 22.11 32.41
N PHE A 487 1.90 21.47 33.01
CA PHE A 487 1.80 20.13 33.62
C PHE A 487 1.12 20.29 35.00
N PRO A 488 -0.05 19.69 35.28
CA PRO A 488 -0.57 19.64 36.63
C PRO A 488 0.38 18.82 37.52
N GLU A 489 0.73 19.32 38.71
CA GLU A 489 1.56 18.61 39.70
C GLU A 489 0.94 17.27 40.17
N ASP A 490 -0.34 17.01 39.85
CA ASP A 490 -1.12 15.82 40.19
C ASP A 490 -1.69 15.15 38.92
N TRP A 491 -0.81 14.58 38.11
CA TRP A 491 -1.15 13.96 36.82
C TRP A 491 -2.02 12.70 37.00
N ASP A 492 -3.30 12.84 36.69
CA ASP A 492 -4.23 11.72 36.54
C ASP A 492 -4.49 11.50 35.04
N LEU A 493 -3.90 10.45 34.46
CA LEU A 493 -4.07 10.07 33.05
C LEU A 493 -5.53 9.74 32.69
N ASP A 494 -6.42 9.64 33.67
CA ASP A 494 -7.84 9.40 33.47
C ASP A 494 -8.66 10.70 33.36
N VAL A 495 -8.07 11.87 33.68
CA VAL A 495 -8.81 13.11 33.95
C VAL A 495 -8.36 14.27 33.05
N HIS A 496 -8.57 14.14 31.74
CA HIS A 496 -8.72 15.30 30.85
C HIS A 496 -9.85 15.07 29.85
N ASP A 497 -11.08 15.00 30.37
CA ASP A 497 -12.32 15.29 29.64
C ASP A 497 -12.99 16.55 30.22
N ASP A 498 -12.18 17.52 30.64
CA ASP A 498 -12.63 18.84 31.11
C ASP A 498 -12.92 19.81 29.95
N GLY A 499 -12.61 19.39 28.72
CA GLY A 499 -12.85 20.14 27.49
C GLY A 499 -11.71 21.08 27.08
N GLU A 500 -10.60 21.17 27.83
CA GLU A 500 -9.40 21.91 27.37
C GLU A 500 -8.59 21.02 26.40
N LYS A 501 -8.56 21.39 25.11
CA LYS A 501 -7.81 20.68 24.07
C LYS A 501 -6.46 21.35 23.84
N TYR A 502 -5.34 20.67 24.12
CA TYR A 502 -3.97 21.17 23.93
C TYR A 502 -3.40 20.75 22.57
N TRP A 503 -3.71 21.50 21.52
CA TRP A 503 -3.42 21.08 20.14
C TRP A 503 -1.94 21.21 19.75
N ARG A 504 -0.99 20.63 20.50
CA ARG A 504 0.45 20.75 20.26
C ARG A 504 1.24 19.47 20.57
N SER A 505 2.56 19.51 20.37
CA SER A 505 3.50 18.52 20.90
C SER A 505 4.60 19.22 21.71
N ASP A 506 4.64 19.01 23.02
CA ASP A 506 5.64 19.62 23.90
C ASP A 506 7.02 19.01 23.65
N LEU A 507 7.08 17.72 23.33
CA LEU A 507 8.32 17.05 22.96
C LEU A 507 8.90 17.64 21.66
N LEU A 508 8.07 17.83 20.63
CA LEU A 508 8.51 18.44 19.36
C LEU A 508 8.96 19.90 19.56
N ILE A 509 8.22 20.70 20.34
CA ILE A 509 8.62 22.08 20.70
C ILE A 509 9.99 22.08 21.38
N SER A 510 10.21 21.18 22.34
CA SER A 510 11.45 21.13 23.10
C SER A 510 12.64 20.67 22.24
N MET A 511 12.44 19.66 21.39
CA MET A 511 13.45 19.14 20.46
C MET A 511 13.85 20.17 19.39
N CYS A 512 12.89 20.89 18.81
CA CYS A 512 13.14 21.89 17.75
C CYS A 512 13.86 23.15 18.24
N LYS A 513 14.18 23.26 19.55
CA LYS A 513 15.15 24.26 20.03
C LYS A 513 16.57 23.97 19.51
N ARG A 514 16.85 22.72 19.14
CA ARG A 514 18.07 22.31 18.42
C ARG A 514 17.89 22.64 16.93
N PRO A 515 18.75 23.49 16.33
CA PRO A 515 18.61 23.87 14.92
C PRO A 515 18.58 22.69 13.95
N GLU A 516 19.37 21.65 14.22
CA GLU A 516 19.44 20.43 13.41
C GLU A 516 18.13 19.63 13.43
N ILE A 517 17.41 19.61 14.57
CA ILE A 517 16.12 18.93 14.67
C ILE A 517 14.99 19.77 14.08
N ARG A 518 15.05 21.09 14.25
CA ARG A 518 14.16 22.03 13.56
C ARG A 518 14.25 21.84 12.04
N ASP A 519 15.47 21.83 11.50
CA ASP A 519 15.72 21.69 10.07
C ASP A 519 15.29 20.30 9.58
N LYS A 520 15.48 19.25 10.39
CA LYS A 520 14.98 17.90 10.11
C LYS A 520 13.45 17.84 10.06
N PHE A 521 12.74 18.50 10.97
CA PHE A 521 11.27 18.59 10.93
C PHE A 521 10.77 19.37 9.72
N ALA A 522 11.38 20.53 9.43
CA ALA A 522 11.02 21.30 8.24
C ALA A 522 11.27 20.49 6.97
N LEU A 523 12.40 19.80 6.87
CA LEU A 523 12.74 18.93 5.74
C LEU A 523 11.73 17.79 5.58
N ALA A 524 11.33 17.11 6.66
CA ALA A 524 10.29 16.08 6.60
C ALA A 524 8.95 16.61 6.08
N VAL A 525 8.53 17.82 6.48
CA VAL A 525 7.31 18.47 5.92
C VAL A 525 7.48 18.82 4.44
N LEU A 526 8.67 19.25 4.03
CA LEU A 526 9.00 19.52 2.62
C LEU A 526 9.02 18.23 1.79
N ASP A 527 9.48 17.12 2.34
CA ASP A 527 9.47 15.82 1.64
C ASP A 527 8.05 15.25 1.53
N MET A 528 7.17 15.49 2.51
CA MET A 528 5.73 15.21 2.35
C MET A 528 5.15 15.96 1.14
N MET A 529 5.48 17.24 0.96
CA MET A 529 4.93 18.01 -0.18
C MET A 529 5.60 17.71 -1.52
N ASN A 530 6.88 17.36 -1.52
CA ASN A 530 7.69 17.18 -2.73
C ASN A 530 7.58 15.76 -3.27
N TRP A 531 7.37 14.77 -2.39
CA TRP A 531 7.36 13.36 -2.77
C TRP A 531 6.20 12.61 -2.12
N HIS A 532 6.30 12.18 -0.86
CA HIS A 532 5.40 11.18 -0.27
C HIS A 532 3.90 11.49 -0.40
N TYR A 533 3.53 12.76 -0.25
CA TYR A 533 2.16 13.28 -0.41
C TYR A 533 2.14 14.46 -1.39
N SER A 534 2.95 14.40 -2.46
CA SER A 534 2.88 15.40 -3.52
C SER A 534 1.46 15.48 -4.10
N PRO A 535 1.06 16.64 -4.64
CA PRO A 535 -0.26 16.79 -5.21
C PRO A 535 -0.61 15.73 -6.25
N GLU A 536 0.37 15.37 -7.09
CA GLU A 536 0.26 14.37 -8.14
C GLU A 536 0.00 12.98 -7.56
N ARG A 537 0.89 12.48 -6.69
CA ARG A 537 0.77 11.15 -6.06
C ARG A 537 -0.48 11.03 -5.20
N THR A 538 -0.79 12.07 -4.43
CA THR A 538 -1.96 12.05 -3.54
C THR A 538 -3.25 12.03 -4.35
N CYS A 539 -3.34 12.81 -5.43
CA CYS A 539 -4.52 12.78 -6.29
C CYS A 539 -4.65 11.45 -7.05
N GLU A 540 -3.55 10.88 -7.52
CA GLU A 540 -3.51 9.59 -8.21
C GLU A 540 -3.93 8.44 -7.30
N MET A 541 -3.37 8.37 -6.09
CA MET A 541 -3.76 7.37 -5.10
C MET A 541 -5.23 7.54 -4.69
N LEU A 542 -5.70 8.78 -4.51
CA LEU A 542 -7.10 9.04 -4.16
C LEU A 542 -8.07 8.59 -5.25
N GLU A 543 -7.72 8.77 -6.53
CA GLU A 543 -8.48 8.27 -7.67
C GLU A 543 -8.45 6.73 -7.77
N THR A 544 -7.31 6.13 -7.46
CA THR A 544 -7.17 4.68 -7.36
C THR A 544 -8.10 4.11 -6.30
N MET A 545 -8.07 4.68 -5.09
CA MET A 545 -8.95 4.27 -3.98
C MET A 545 -10.42 4.60 -4.24
N HIS A 546 -10.71 5.68 -4.95
CA HIS A 546 -12.08 6.00 -5.42
C HIS A 546 -12.59 4.94 -6.38
N THR A 547 -11.78 4.57 -7.37
CA THR A 547 -12.13 3.56 -8.37
C THR A 547 -12.33 2.19 -7.75
N LEU A 548 -11.40 1.76 -6.89
CA LEU A 548 -11.38 0.42 -6.28
C LEU A 548 -12.66 0.09 -5.51
N ARG A 549 -13.27 1.07 -4.85
CA ARG A 549 -14.50 0.87 -4.06
C ARG A 549 -15.79 1.24 -4.78
N LEU A 550 -15.71 1.89 -5.95
CA LEU A 550 -16.84 2.64 -6.51
C LEU A 550 -18.05 1.74 -6.76
N HIS A 551 -17.82 0.55 -7.31
CA HIS A 551 -18.88 -0.40 -7.63
C HIS A 551 -19.67 -0.81 -6.38
N GLU A 552 -19.00 -1.30 -5.34
CA GLU A 552 -19.67 -1.71 -4.10
C GLU A 552 -20.29 -0.52 -3.36
N LEU A 553 -19.68 0.66 -3.42
CA LEU A 553 -20.25 1.86 -2.83
C LEU A 553 -21.55 2.28 -3.52
N VAL A 554 -21.64 2.17 -4.86
CA VAL A 554 -22.89 2.42 -5.60
C VAL A 554 -23.98 1.46 -5.15
N GLU A 555 -23.65 0.19 -4.96
CA GLU A 555 -24.57 -0.81 -4.42
C GLU A 555 -25.01 -0.47 -3.00
N ALA A 556 -24.10 0.01 -2.15
CA ALA A 556 -24.44 0.54 -0.82
C ALA A 556 -25.39 1.74 -0.86
N GLY A 557 -25.21 2.63 -1.84
CA GLY A 557 -26.13 3.74 -2.12
C GLY A 557 -27.52 3.26 -2.55
N ASN A 558 -27.58 2.28 -3.45
CA ASN A 558 -28.84 1.69 -3.93
C ASN A 558 -29.61 0.97 -2.82
N ALA A 559 -28.89 0.27 -1.94
CA ALA A 559 -29.45 -0.40 -0.76
C ALA A 559 -29.82 0.57 0.39
N GLY A 560 -29.41 1.84 0.30
CA GLY A 560 -29.66 2.85 1.33
C GLY A 560 -28.82 2.70 2.60
N THR A 561 -27.74 1.91 2.55
CA THR A 561 -26.80 1.75 3.66
C THR A 561 -25.71 2.82 3.67
N ALA A 562 -25.47 3.49 2.53
CA ALA A 562 -24.55 4.62 2.39
C ALA A 562 -25.19 5.83 1.69
N SER A 563 -24.73 7.04 2.04
CA SER A 563 -25.07 8.27 1.30
C SER A 563 -23.98 8.60 0.29
N VAL A 564 -24.25 8.39 -1.00
CA VAL A 564 -23.24 8.53 -2.08
C VAL A 564 -23.36 9.81 -2.90
N TRP A 565 -24.37 10.64 -2.64
CA TRP A 565 -24.71 11.82 -3.45
C TRP A 565 -23.62 12.90 -3.51
N SER A 566 -22.74 12.94 -2.51
CA SER A 566 -21.67 13.93 -2.38
C SER A 566 -20.31 13.42 -2.85
N VAL A 567 -20.13 12.12 -3.10
CA VAL A 567 -18.81 11.49 -3.28
C VAL A 567 -17.98 12.18 -4.36
N GLU A 568 -18.52 12.36 -5.55
CA GLU A 568 -17.83 13.05 -6.67
C GLU A 568 -17.46 14.51 -6.33
N ARG A 569 -18.31 15.21 -5.58
CA ARG A 569 -18.01 16.59 -5.14
C ARG A 569 -16.93 16.59 -4.07
N GLU A 570 -16.95 15.62 -3.14
CA GLU A 570 -15.96 15.50 -2.08
C GLU A 570 -14.59 15.13 -2.65
N LEU A 571 -14.55 14.30 -3.70
CA LEU A 571 -13.33 13.95 -4.43
C LEU A 571 -12.68 15.22 -5.01
N GLU A 572 -13.43 16.00 -5.77
CA GLU A 572 -12.94 17.26 -6.35
C GLU A 572 -12.55 18.29 -5.28
N THR A 573 -13.28 18.32 -4.16
CA THR A 573 -12.96 19.20 -3.02
C THR A 573 -11.63 18.79 -2.39
N ALA A 574 -11.41 17.49 -2.18
CA ALA A 574 -10.16 16.96 -1.66
C ALA A 574 -8.99 17.26 -2.61
N LYS A 575 -9.13 17.03 -3.92
CA LYS A 575 -8.09 17.34 -4.93
C LYS A 575 -7.73 18.84 -4.94
N ASN A 576 -8.74 19.71 -4.85
CA ASN A 576 -8.51 21.15 -4.75
C ASN A 576 -7.81 21.55 -3.43
N TRP A 577 -8.09 20.85 -2.33
CA TRP A 577 -7.39 21.03 -1.07
C TRP A 577 -5.92 20.59 -1.17
N ILE A 578 -5.67 19.40 -1.73
CA ILE A 578 -4.36 18.78 -1.94
C ILE A 578 -3.45 19.72 -2.75
N THR A 579 -3.92 20.20 -3.90
CA THR A 579 -3.13 21.07 -4.81
C THR A 579 -2.68 22.38 -4.19
N LYS A 580 -3.33 22.83 -3.11
CA LYS A 580 -2.98 24.06 -2.38
C LYS A 580 -2.17 23.79 -1.11
N ARG A 581 -2.04 22.53 -0.71
CA ARG A 581 -1.38 22.17 0.54
C ARG A 581 0.11 22.51 0.60
N PRO A 582 0.92 22.34 -0.49
CA PRO A 582 2.32 22.75 -0.49
C PRO A 582 2.53 24.23 -0.15
N TYR A 583 1.67 25.12 -0.67
CA TYR A 583 1.73 26.55 -0.34
C TYR A 583 1.48 26.79 1.16
N SER A 584 0.43 26.20 1.72
CA SER A 584 0.09 26.35 3.14
C SER A 584 1.17 25.77 4.05
N ALA A 585 1.78 24.64 3.68
CA ALA A 585 2.84 24.02 4.45
C ALA A 585 4.06 24.94 4.58
N LYS A 586 4.55 25.49 3.45
CA LYS A 586 5.66 26.46 3.45
C LYS A 586 5.32 27.72 4.24
N LEU A 587 4.12 28.28 4.06
CA LEU A 587 3.64 29.44 4.82
C LEU A 587 3.60 29.17 6.33
N GLN A 588 3.22 27.98 6.75
CA GLN A 588 3.17 27.63 8.18
C GLN A 588 4.57 27.42 8.75
N LEU A 589 5.49 26.79 8.02
CA LEU A 589 6.90 26.65 8.42
C LEU A 589 7.58 28.02 8.64
N THR A 590 7.31 29.00 7.78
CA THR A 590 7.85 30.37 7.94
C THR A 590 7.18 31.15 9.07
N GLN A 591 5.96 30.78 9.46
CA GLN A 591 5.29 31.37 10.62
C GLN A 591 5.84 30.84 11.94
N ILE A 592 6.18 29.55 12.02
CA ILE A 592 6.73 28.95 13.25
C ILE A 592 8.23 29.19 13.41
N PHE A 593 8.99 29.29 12.32
CA PHE A 593 10.43 29.55 12.35
C PHE A 593 10.82 30.76 11.48
N PRO A 594 10.29 31.97 11.77
CA PRO A 594 10.48 33.16 10.94
C PRO A 594 11.94 33.66 10.89
N GLU A 595 12.77 33.29 11.88
CA GLU A 595 14.20 33.58 11.90
C GLU A 595 15.03 32.63 11.03
N ALA A 596 14.48 31.46 10.67
CA ALA A 596 15.18 30.44 9.88
C ALA A 596 14.75 30.44 8.41
N TYR A 597 13.46 30.66 8.13
CA TYR A 597 12.89 30.45 6.80
C TYR A 597 12.12 31.65 6.26
N SER A 598 12.11 31.79 4.94
CA SER A 598 11.38 32.82 4.21
C SER A 598 10.71 32.19 2.98
N GLU A 599 9.44 32.54 2.71
CA GLU A 599 8.65 31.99 1.59
C GLU A 599 9.27 32.36 0.22
N ASN A 600 10.12 33.38 0.16
CA ASN A 600 10.74 33.86 -1.06
C ASN A 600 12.18 33.37 -1.25
N GLU A 601 12.71 32.59 -0.30
CA GLU A 601 14.08 32.10 -0.33
C GLU A 601 14.07 30.58 -0.48
N LEU A 602 13.81 30.14 -1.72
CA LEU A 602 13.71 28.75 -2.10
C LEU A 602 14.71 28.41 -3.22
N PHE A 603 15.10 27.14 -3.28
CA PHE A 603 15.78 26.54 -4.41
C PHE A 603 15.10 25.22 -4.79
N THR A 604 15.28 24.79 -6.03
CA THR A 604 14.63 23.58 -6.56
C THR A 604 15.67 22.54 -6.94
N ILE A 605 15.46 21.31 -6.49
CA ILE A 605 16.26 20.14 -6.85
C ILE A 605 15.48 19.31 -7.88
N TYR A 606 16.14 18.95 -8.98
CA TYR A 606 15.63 18.09 -10.03
C TYR A 606 16.47 16.81 -10.09
N ALA A 607 15.81 15.67 -10.11
CA ALA A 607 16.43 14.37 -10.33
C ALA A 607 15.49 13.48 -11.16
N GLU A 608 16.08 12.60 -11.95
CA GLU A 608 15.37 11.62 -12.76
C GLU A 608 15.79 10.24 -12.30
N ALA A 609 14.87 9.27 -12.35
CA ALA A 609 15.17 7.88 -12.06
C ALA A 609 16.32 7.38 -12.94
N THR A 610 17.10 6.45 -12.40
CA THR A 610 18.23 5.83 -13.09
C THR A 610 18.10 4.32 -12.94
N ASP A 611 18.11 3.59 -14.05
CA ASP A 611 18.07 2.12 -14.05
C ASP A 611 19.12 1.55 -13.09
N ASN A 612 18.80 0.48 -12.38
CA ASN A 612 19.70 -0.21 -11.44
C ASN A 612 20.11 0.61 -10.20
N ALA A 613 19.39 1.70 -9.87
CA ALA A 613 19.58 2.40 -8.61
C ALA A 613 18.31 3.09 -8.11
N VAL A 614 18.30 3.37 -6.81
CA VAL A 614 17.31 4.24 -6.15
C VAL A 614 18.04 5.49 -5.69
N ILE A 615 17.71 6.65 -6.28
CA ILE A 615 18.26 7.94 -5.83
C ILE A 615 17.49 8.40 -4.60
N LYS A 616 18.21 8.79 -3.54
CA LYS A 616 17.65 9.29 -2.28
C LYS A 616 17.93 10.76 -2.13
N ILE A 617 16.89 11.58 -2.14
CA ILE A 617 16.96 13.02 -1.82
C ILE A 617 16.22 13.22 -0.51
N SER A 618 16.96 13.42 0.58
CA SER A 618 16.41 13.32 1.94
C SER A 618 15.70 11.97 2.14
N SER A 619 14.42 11.94 2.51
CA SER A 619 13.63 10.71 2.62
C SER A 619 12.97 10.28 1.31
N CYS A 620 13.14 11.04 0.22
CA CYS A 620 12.50 10.76 -1.06
C CYS A 620 13.30 9.73 -1.86
N GLU A 621 12.71 8.57 -2.13
CA GLU A 621 13.32 7.49 -2.92
C GLU A 621 12.79 7.49 -4.35
N ILE A 622 13.68 7.62 -5.33
CA ILE A 622 13.36 7.74 -6.76
C ILE A 622 13.93 6.51 -7.48
N SER A 623 13.09 5.52 -7.75
CA SER A 623 13.43 4.26 -8.43
C SER A 623 13.02 4.26 -9.90
N GLU A 624 13.46 3.26 -10.67
CA GLU A 624 13.16 3.11 -12.10
C GLU A 624 11.67 2.93 -12.42
N ASP A 625 10.88 2.43 -11.47
CA ASP A 625 9.42 2.28 -11.59
C ASP A 625 8.65 3.61 -11.45
N GLU A 626 9.35 4.69 -11.09
CA GLU A 626 8.72 5.98 -10.85
C GLU A 626 8.39 6.73 -12.15
N GLU A 627 7.09 6.89 -12.43
CA GLU A 627 6.62 7.67 -13.58
C GLU A 627 6.83 9.19 -13.41
N HIS A 628 7.09 9.66 -12.18
CA HIS A 628 7.20 11.09 -11.83
C HIS A 628 8.66 11.56 -11.75
N ILE A 629 8.99 12.62 -12.49
CA ILE A 629 10.27 13.33 -12.35
C ILE A 629 10.28 14.04 -10.99
N PHE A 630 11.36 13.88 -10.22
CA PHE A 630 11.52 14.59 -8.96
C PHE A 630 11.81 16.07 -9.21
N ALA A 631 11.00 16.95 -8.61
CA ALA A 631 11.16 18.39 -8.64
C ALA A 631 10.77 19.01 -7.29
N GLY A 632 11.67 18.91 -6.31
CA GLY A 632 11.42 19.35 -4.94
C GLY A 632 11.84 20.80 -4.67
N GLU A 633 10.99 21.56 -3.99
CA GLU A 633 11.30 22.92 -3.51
C GLU A 633 11.74 22.89 -2.03
N TYR A 634 12.85 23.57 -1.72
CA TYR A 634 13.46 23.60 -0.39
C TYR A 634 13.85 25.03 0.01
N PHE A 635 13.83 25.34 1.31
CA PHE A 635 14.33 26.62 1.82
C PHE A 635 15.84 26.73 1.65
N ASN A 636 16.33 27.91 1.25
CA ASN A 636 17.76 28.17 1.04
C ASN A 636 18.65 27.91 2.27
N ALA A 637 18.06 27.99 3.46
CA ALA A 637 18.74 27.74 4.73
C ALA A 637 18.94 26.24 5.03
N ILE A 638 18.18 25.36 4.39
CA ILE A 638 18.24 23.92 4.61
C ILE A 638 19.27 23.29 3.67
N THR A 639 20.03 22.35 4.22
CA THR A 639 20.90 21.45 3.46
C THR A 639 20.18 20.12 3.29
N VAL A 640 20.13 19.61 2.06
CA VAL A 640 19.35 18.42 1.67
C VAL A 640 20.30 17.26 1.42
N PRO A 641 20.19 16.14 2.15
CA PRO A 641 21.00 14.95 1.91
C PRO A 641 20.75 14.35 0.52
N LEU A 642 21.80 13.82 -0.12
CA LEU A 642 21.76 13.07 -1.37
C LEU A 642 22.55 11.77 -1.20
N ASP A 643 21.92 10.64 -1.51
CA ASP A 643 22.51 9.30 -1.52
C ASP A 643 21.87 8.43 -2.62
N CYS A 644 22.33 7.20 -2.78
CA CYS A 644 21.66 6.17 -3.56
C CYS A 644 21.89 4.78 -2.99
N ASP A 645 20.91 3.91 -3.25
CA ASP A 645 21.11 2.46 -3.23
C ASP A 645 21.35 1.99 -4.67
N VAL A 646 22.37 1.16 -4.85
CA VAL A 646 22.79 0.64 -6.15
C VAL A 646 22.48 -0.85 -6.20
N ALA A 647 21.88 -1.31 -7.30
CA ALA A 647 21.52 -2.71 -7.48
C ALA A 647 22.76 -3.61 -7.51
N GLU A 648 22.57 -4.90 -7.19
CA GLU A 648 23.65 -5.89 -7.22
C GLU A 648 24.32 -5.95 -8.61
N GLY A 649 25.65 -6.04 -8.65
CA GLY A 649 26.44 -6.02 -9.89
C GLY A 649 26.81 -4.62 -10.39
N TRP A 650 26.25 -3.56 -9.81
CA TRP A 650 26.56 -2.18 -10.17
C TRP A 650 27.35 -1.46 -9.06
N THR A 651 28.16 -0.48 -9.47
CA THR A 651 29.00 0.33 -8.59
C THR A 651 28.68 1.81 -8.79
N PHE A 652 28.57 2.54 -7.68
CA PHE A 652 28.50 4.00 -7.69
C PHE A 652 29.83 4.60 -8.18
N GLU A 653 29.78 5.45 -9.20
CA GLU A 653 30.97 6.17 -9.69
C GLU A 653 31.01 7.62 -9.18
N TYR A 654 29.99 8.41 -9.54
CA TYR A 654 29.87 9.80 -9.11
C TYR A 654 28.47 10.36 -9.35
N TRP A 655 28.15 11.43 -8.63
CA TRP A 655 27.07 12.35 -8.97
C TRP A 655 27.54 13.41 -9.94
N THR A 656 26.67 13.83 -10.86
CA THR A 656 26.81 15.10 -11.58
C THR A 656 25.78 16.10 -11.06
N VAL A 657 26.23 17.12 -10.33
CA VAL A 657 25.38 18.19 -9.79
C VAL A 657 25.69 19.50 -10.52
N ASN A 658 24.77 19.98 -11.35
CA ASN A 658 24.98 21.17 -12.21
C ASN A 658 26.29 21.14 -13.03
N GLY A 659 26.76 19.94 -13.41
CA GLY A 659 27.99 19.74 -14.18
C GLY A 659 29.27 19.54 -13.34
N GLU A 660 29.20 19.69 -12.01
CA GLU A 660 30.27 19.31 -11.08
C GLU A 660 30.18 17.81 -10.74
N ARG A 661 31.32 17.11 -10.71
CA ARG A 661 31.35 15.70 -10.28
C ARG A 661 31.66 15.56 -8.80
N ILE A 662 30.92 14.69 -8.14
CA ILE A 662 31.06 14.39 -6.71
C ILE A 662 31.23 12.88 -6.57
N TYR A 663 32.36 12.45 -6.02
CA TYR A 663 32.72 11.04 -5.87
C TYR A 663 32.36 10.45 -4.51
N ASP A 664 31.86 11.27 -3.59
CA ASP A 664 31.27 10.79 -2.35
C ASP A 664 29.82 10.35 -2.63
N LYS A 665 29.52 9.08 -2.35
CA LYS A 665 28.17 8.50 -2.55
C LYS A 665 27.11 9.26 -1.75
N SER A 666 27.40 9.51 -0.48
CA SER A 666 26.57 10.33 0.40
C SER A 666 27.13 11.76 0.42
N THR A 667 26.34 12.72 -0.03
CA THR A 667 26.71 14.15 -0.09
C THR A 667 25.50 15.03 0.26
N GLU A 668 25.69 16.34 0.25
CA GLU A 668 24.67 17.33 0.58
C GLU A 668 24.46 18.34 -0.55
N LEU A 669 23.22 18.78 -0.70
CA LEU A 669 22.76 19.79 -1.65
C LEU A 669 22.34 21.05 -0.88
N SER A 670 22.85 22.22 -1.28
CA SER A 670 22.44 23.49 -0.68
C SER A 670 22.44 24.63 -1.70
N PHE A 671 21.57 25.61 -1.45
CA PHE A 671 21.51 26.84 -2.23
C PHE A 671 22.87 27.56 -2.29
N SER A 672 23.58 27.63 -1.16
CA SER A 672 24.86 28.34 -1.08
C SER A 672 25.94 27.76 -2.02
N LYS A 673 25.88 26.46 -2.31
CA LYS A 673 26.83 25.78 -3.21
C LYS A 673 26.38 25.81 -4.66
N TYR A 674 25.09 25.54 -4.94
CA TYR A 674 24.62 25.26 -6.31
C TYR A 674 23.64 26.30 -6.88
N GLY A 675 23.14 27.24 -6.08
CA GLY A 675 22.19 28.27 -6.49
C GLY A 675 20.74 27.81 -6.53
N GLU A 676 19.89 28.58 -7.24
CA GLU A 676 18.42 28.42 -7.25
C GLU A 676 17.92 27.12 -7.90
N ARG A 677 18.67 26.57 -8.86
CA ARG A 677 18.28 25.37 -9.61
C ARG A 677 19.40 24.35 -9.57
N VAL A 678 19.12 23.18 -9.01
CA VAL A 678 20.07 22.08 -8.80
C VAL A 678 19.59 20.87 -9.60
N ASN A 679 20.35 20.46 -10.61
CA ASN A 679 20.05 19.25 -11.39
C ASN A 679 21.05 18.17 -10.98
N VAL A 680 20.53 17.01 -10.58
CA VAL A 680 21.28 15.86 -10.08
C VAL A 680 21.16 14.72 -11.07
N TYR A 681 22.29 14.09 -11.40
CA TYR A 681 22.36 12.86 -12.20
C TYR A 681 23.30 11.87 -11.52
N LEU A 682 22.93 10.59 -11.53
CA LEU A 682 23.73 9.49 -11.02
C LEU A 682 24.47 8.80 -12.18
N THR A 683 25.77 8.55 -12.00
CA THR A 683 26.56 7.70 -12.91
C THR A 683 26.99 6.44 -12.16
N LEU A 684 26.77 5.29 -12.80
CA LEU A 684 27.09 3.95 -12.32
C LEU A 684 28.04 3.25 -13.29
N SER A 685 28.76 2.25 -12.80
CA SER A 685 29.54 1.31 -13.60
C SER A 685 29.15 -0.12 -13.25
N CYS A 686 29.50 -1.07 -14.11
CA CYS A 686 29.39 -2.50 -13.84
C CYS A 686 30.72 -3.15 -14.26
N ASP A 687 31.30 -3.96 -13.36
CA ASP A 687 32.64 -4.53 -13.54
C ASP A 687 32.70 -5.63 -14.62
N ASP A 688 31.56 -6.11 -15.13
CA ASP A 688 31.52 -7.37 -15.91
C ASP A 688 31.43 -7.24 -17.44
N ALA A 689 31.43 -6.04 -18.02
CA ALA A 689 31.53 -5.96 -19.48
C ALA A 689 32.99 -5.95 -19.95
N GLY A 690 33.81 -5.00 -19.45
CA GLY A 690 35.11 -4.64 -20.01
C GLY A 690 35.08 -4.23 -21.50
N LEU A 691 34.06 -4.64 -22.25
CA LEU A 691 33.80 -4.52 -23.66
C LEU A 691 32.40 -3.94 -23.81
N ASP A 692 32.33 -2.73 -24.36
CA ASP A 692 31.08 -1.99 -24.52
C ASP A 692 30.95 -1.44 -25.95
N ILE A 693 29.77 -0.97 -26.33
CA ILE A 693 29.44 -0.38 -27.62
C ILE A 693 30.04 1.03 -27.70
N GLY A 694 31.35 1.15 -27.89
CA GLY A 694 32.01 2.46 -27.89
C GLY A 694 31.56 3.45 -28.99
N GLU A 695 31.02 2.98 -30.12
CA GLU A 695 30.54 3.85 -31.20
C GLU A 695 29.50 3.15 -32.09
N VAL A 696 28.48 3.88 -32.53
CA VAL A 696 27.50 3.40 -33.52
C VAL A 696 27.19 4.47 -34.55
N CYS A 697 27.19 4.09 -35.83
CA CYS A 697 26.75 4.93 -36.93
C CYS A 697 25.50 4.31 -37.54
N TYR A 698 24.42 5.07 -37.56
CA TYR A 698 23.13 4.67 -38.10
C TYR A 698 22.42 5.93 -38.62
N LYS A 699 21.42 5.77 -39.51
CA LYS A 699 20.88 6.84 -40.39
C LYS A 699 21.86 7.24 -41.50
N GLY A 700 22.13 6.29 -42.37
CA GLY A 700 22.89 6.51 -43.60
C GLY A 700 22.92 5.27 -44.48
N SER A 701 23.93 5.20 -45.35
CA SER A 701 24.23 4.02 -46.18
C SER A 701 25.53 3.34 -45.76
N ASN A 702 25.99 3.58 -44.53
CA ASN A 702 27.28 3.11 -44.02
C ASN A 702 27.18 2.79 -42.53
N ASP A 703 26.23 1.95 -42.12
CA ASP A 703 26.04 1.65 -40.70
C ASP A 703 27.16 0.74 -40.17
N TYR A 704 27.63 1.04 -38.98
CA TYR A 704 28.66 0.25 -38.31
C TYR A 704 28.53 0.36 -36.79
N ILE A 705 29.13 -0.60 -36.11
CA ILE A 705 29.18 -0.72 -34.65
C ILE A 705 30.65 -0.91 -34.28
N VAL A 706 31.12 -0.21 -33.25
CA VAL A 706 32.46 -0.36 -32.70
C VAL A 706 32.33 -0.85 -31.28
N LEU A 707 32.86 -2.04 -31.03
CA LEU A 707 33.03 -2.58 -29.68
C LEU A 707 34.39 -2.13 -29.16
N HIS A 708 34.45 -1.55 -27.97
CA HIS A 708 35.68 -1.02 -27.39
C HIS A 708 35.99 -1.75 -26.07
N ASN A 709 37.21 -2.26 -25.95
CA ASN A 709 37.70 -2.85 -24.71
C ASN A 709 38.23 -1.74 -23.78
N TYR A 710 37.45 -1.42 -22.75
CA TYR A 710 37.78 -0.48 -21.68
C TYR A 710 38.54 -1.12 -20.51
N SER A 711 38.64 -2.45 -20.45
CA SER A 711 39.42 -3.14 -19.42
C SER A 711 40.93 -3.06 -19.67
N ASP A 712 41.70 -3.45 -18.66
CA ASP A 712 43.17 -3.56 -18.69
C ASP A 712 43.67 -4.95 -19.13
N GLU A 713 42.75 -5.89 -19.44
CA GLU A 713 43.05 -7.24 -19.92
C GLU A 713 42.49 -7.50 -21.34
N PRO A 714 43.09 -8.42 -22.14
CA PRO A 714 42.57 -8.76 -23.46
C PRO A 714 41.22 -9.50 -23.37
N ILE A 715 40.22 -9.06 -24.14
CA ILE A 715 38.88 -9.67 -24.16
C ILE A 715 38.68 -10.50 -25.43
N SER A 716 38.20 -11.72 -25.28
CA SER A 716 37.83 -12.60 -26.39
C SER A 716 36.35 -12.44 -26.74
N THR A 717 36.03 -12.16 -28.00
CA THR A 717 34.64 -12.10 -28.50
C THR A 717 34.03 -13.47 -28.79
N SER A 718 34.73 -14.56 -28.48
CA SER A 718 34.25 -15.92 -28.73
C SER A 718 32.95 -16.21 -27.99
N GLY A 719 31.89 -16.54 -28.73
CA GLY A 719 30.59 -16.89 -28.16
C GLY A 719 29.68 -15.69 -27.88
N MET A 720 30.19 -14.46 -27.94
CA MET A 720 29.41 -13.25 -27.75
C MET A 720 28.42 -13.02 -28.89
N THR A 721 27.33 -12.33 -28.58
CA THR A 721 26.26 -12.07 -29.54
C THR A 721 25.82 -10.61 -29.54
N LEU A 722 25.25 -10.18 -30.66
CA LEU A 722 24.77 -8.82 -30.88
C LEU A 722 23.38 -8.86 -31.54
N SER A 723 22.40 -8.14 -31.00
CA SER A 723 21.04 -8.07 -31.55
C SER A 723 20.57 -6.63 -31.71
N ASP A 724 19.81 -6.34 -32.77
CA ASP A 724 19.14 -5.06 -33.06
C ASP A 724 17.64 -5.04 -32.63
N GLY A 725 17.28 -5.87 -31.65
CA GLY A 725 15.96 -5.90 -31.00
C GLY A 725 15.74 -7.14 -30.12
N GLU A 726 14.86 -7.03 -29.13
CA GLU A 726 14.64 -8.09 -28.12
C GLU A 726 14.05 -9.39 -28.70
N ASP A 727 13.30 -9.32 -29.81
CA ASP A 727 12.68 -10.48 -30.49
C ASP A 727 13.45 -10.98 -31.73
N LYS A 728 14.68 -10.50 -31.96
CA LYS A 728 15.45 -10.81 -33.18
C LYS A 728 16.55 -11.85 -32.92
N GLU A 729 16.86 -12.65 -33.94
CA GLU A 729 17.98 -13.62 -33.87
C GLU A 729 19.30 -12.88 -33.65
N ALA A 730 20.00 -13.20 -32.55
CA ALA A 730 21.26 -12.59 -32.20
C ALA A 730 22.39 -13.03 -33.17
N PHE A 731 23.12 -12.06 -33.70
CA PHE A 731 24.30 -12.28 -34.53
C PHE A 731 25.47 -12.73 -33.65
N GLN A 732 26.01 -13.91 -33.92
CA GLN A 732 27.22 -14.38 -33.24
C GLN A 732 28.46 -13.65 -33.78
N ILE A 733 29.15 -12.94 -32.90
CA ILE A 733 30.36 -12.20 -33.25
C ILE A 733 31.49 -13.21 -33.52
N PRO A 734 32.25 -13.09 -34.62
CA PRO A 734 33.41 -13.94 -34.86
C PRO A 734 34.42 -13.83 -33.72
N ALA A 735 35.02 -14.96 -33.36
CA ALA A 735 36.05 -15.00 -32.33
C ALA A 735 37.27 -14.14 -32.74
N ALA A 736 37.54 -13.12 -31.94
CA ALA A 736 38.68 -12.23 -32.03
C ALA A 736 39.11 -11.85 -30.61
N THR A 737 40.37 -11.46 -30.45
CA THR A 737 40.86 -10.88 -29.20
C THR A 737 40.99 -9.37 -29.39
N ILE A 738 40.37 -8.60 -28.49
CA ILE A 738 40.44 -7.14 -28.45
C ILE A 738 41.35 -6.81 -27.27
N GLU A 739 42.57 -6.37 -27.56
CA GLU A 739 43.54 -5.93 -26.55
C GLU A 739 43.02 -4.71 -25.74
N PRO A 740 43.52 -4.47 -24.52
CA PRO A 740 43.18 -3.29 -23.71
C PRO A 740 43.24 -1.98 -24.50
N GLY A 741 42.18 -1.17 -24.42
CA GLY A 741 42.07 0.11 -25.14
C GLY A 741 41.98 0.00 -26.66
N ARG A 742 41.78 -1.20 -27.21
CA ARG A 742 41.53 -1.43 -28.65
C ARG A 742 40.05 -1.61 -28.93
N SER A 743 39.72 -1.63 -30.22
CA SER A 743 38.33 -1.73 -30.67
C SER A 743 38.17 -2.66 -31.85
N LEU A 744 37.02 -3.32 -31.93
CA LEU A 744 36.58 -4.11 -33.06
C LEU A 744 35.44 -3.38 -33.78
N LYS A 745 35.64 -3.10 -35.06
CA LYS A 745 34.61 -2.50 -35.92
C LYS A 745 33.86 -3.57 -36.70
N LEU A 746 32.55 -3.60 -36.52
CA LEU A 746 31.59 -4.43 -37.25
C LEU A 746 30.84 -3.54 -38.25
N ILE A 747 30.77 -3.94 -39.51
CA ILE A 747 29.98 -3.23 -40.52
C ILE A 747 28.60 -3.88 -40.63
N CYS A 748 27.57 -3.10 -40.91
CA CYS A 748 26.21 -3.60 -41.07
C CYS A 748 25.87 -3.81 -42.55
N LYS A 749 24.77 -4.52 -42.82
CA LYS A 749 24.33 -4.96 -44.16
C LYS A 749 24.24 -3.85 -45.22
N ASN A 750 23.97 -2.61 -44.82
CA ASN A 750 23.82 -1.47 -45.73
C ASN A 750 25.14 -0.75 -46.04
N TYR A 751 26.28 -1.17 -45.48
CA TYR A 751 27.59 -0.52 -45.68
C TYR A 751 28.12 -0.62 -47.12
N SER A 752 28.70 0.48 -47.65
CA SER A 752 29.23 0.54 -49.01
C SER A 752 30.39 -0.44 -49.25
N ARG A 753 30.22 -1.36 -50.22
CA ARG A 753 31.12 -2.50 -50.49
C ARG A 753 32.53 -2.15 -50.97
N GLN A 754 32.82 -0.90 -51.37
CA GLN A 754 34.15 -0.52 -51.85
C GLN A 754 35.21 -0.38 -50.73
N ASP A 755 34.77 -0.20 -49.48
CA ASP A 755 35.64 -0.02 -48.30
C ASP A 755 35.59 -1.21 -47.30
N ALA A 756 34.81 -2.26 -47.60
CA ALA A 756 34.46 -3.37 -46.69
C ALA A 756 35.34 -4.64 -46.81
N ILE A 757 36.39 -4.63 -47.66
CA ILE A 757 37.19 -5.85 -47.93
C ILE A 757 37.98 -6.24 -46.68
N GLY A 758 37.56 -7.32 -46.01
CA GLY A 758 38.20 -7.88 -44.81
C GLY A 758 37.53 -7.53 -43.48
N SER A 759 36.41 -6.80 -43.49
CA SER A 759 35.64 -6.43 -42.30
C SER A 759 34.62 -7.51 -41.92
N VAL A 760 34.26 -7.58 -40.64
CA VAL A 760 33.18 -8.45 -40.15
C VAL A 760 31.83 -7.77 -40.42
N GLU A 761 30.92 -8.46 -41.10
CA GLU A 761 29.59 -7.95 -41.48
C GLU A 761 28.47 -8.56 -40.62
N CYS A 762 27.71 -7.70 -39.94
CA CYS A 762 26.46 -8.05 -39.24
C CYS A 762 25.31 -8.22 -40.26
N PRO A 763 24.39 -9.18 -40.05
CA PRO A 763 23.33 -9.51 -41.01
C PRO A 763 22.16 -8.51 -41.06
N PHE A 764 22.18 -7.47 -40.22
CA PHE A 764 21.14 -6.45 -40.08
C PHE A 764 21.64 -5.05 -40.45
N ALA A 765 20.70 -4.11 -40.60
CA ALA A 765 20.94 -2.69 -40.79
C ALA A 765 20.23 -1.94 -39.66
N LEU A 766 20.81 -0.85 -39.18
CA LEU A 766 20.36 -0.20 -37.95
C LEU A 766 19.32 0.88 -38.26
N LYS A 767 18.34 1.02 -37.38
CA LYS A 767 17.30 2.04 -37.48
C LYS A 767 17.13 2.79 -36.17
N GLU A 768 16.65 4.01 -36.30
CA GLU A 768 16.21 4.79 -35.15
C GLU A 768 15.05 4.08 -34.43
N GLY A 769 15.12 4.06 -33.10
CA GLY A 769 14.17 3.38 -32.22
C GLY A 769 14.50 1.91 -31.93
N GLU A 770 15.52 1.33 -32.57
CA GLU A 770 15.99 -0.03 -32.22
C GLU A 770 16.90 0.01 -30.98
N VAL A 771 16.88 -1.06 -30.18
CA VAL A 771 17.81 -1.25 -29.05
C VAL A 771 18.87 -2.24 -29.48
N LEU A 772 20.11 -1.79 -29.52
CA LEU A 772 21.27 -2.65 -29.77
C LEU A 772 21.70 -3.30 -28.46
N THR A 773 21.73 -4.63 -28.41
CA THR A 773 22.08 -5.39 -27.21
C THR A 773 23.32 -6.25 -27.47
N LEU A 774 24.35 -6.10 -26.64
CA LEU A 774 25.55 -6.93 -26.60
C LEU A 774 25.42 -7.92 -25.45
N CYS A 775 25.56 -9.21 -25.73
CA CYS A 775 25.58 -10.26 -24.72
C CYS A 775 26.91 -11.03 -24.74
N ASP A 776 27.30 -11.53 -23.58
CA ASP A 776 28.47 -12.37 -23.39
C ASP A 776 28.25 -13.81 -23.96
N SER A 777 29.16 -14.73 -23.66
CA SER A 777 29.04 -16.13 -24.09
C SER A 777 28.03 -16.98 -23.30
N SER A 778 27.58 -16.51 -22.12
CA SER A 778 26.58 -17.16 -21.28
C SER A 778 25.15 -16.70 -21.59
N GLY A 779 25.00 -15.57 -22.29
CA GLY A 779 23.73 -14.93 -22.62
C GLY A 779 23.39 -13.73 -21.73
N GLU A 780 24.28 -13.35 -20.82
CA GLU A 780 24.16 -12.17 -19.97
C GLU A 780 24.36 -10.89 -20.79
N VAL A 781 23.60 -9.85 -20.47
CA VAL A 781 23.65 -8.57 -21.18
C VAL A 781 24.82 -7.75 -20.66
N LEU A 782 25.77 -7.44 -21.56
CA LEU A 782 26.91 -6.57 -21.26
C LEU A 782 26.62 -5.09 -21.53
N SER A 783 25.78 -4.81 -22.53
CA SER A 783 25.45 -3.43 -22.92
C SER A 783 24.14 -3.35 -23.70
N ARG A 784 23.39 -2.27 -23.47
CA ARG A 784 22.18 -1.90 -24.23
C ARG A 784 22.29 -0.45 -24.68
N LEU A 785 22.01 -0.21 -25.96
CA LEU A 785 21.99 1.13 -26.54
C LEU A 785 20.72 1.36 -27.36
N LEU A 786 19.84 2.23 -26.85
CA LEU A 786 18.70 2.73 -27.62
C LEU A 786 19.17 3.73 -28.67
N LEU A 787 18.90 3.42 -29.94
CA LEU A 787 19.31 4.23 -31.08
C LEU A 787 18.37 5.44 -31.27
N ARG A 788 18.62 6.55 -30.56
CA ARG A 788 17.91 7.84 -30.66
C ARG A 788 18.84 9.04 -30.88
N ASP A 789 18.31 10.13 -31.45
CA ASP A 789 18.97 11.45 -31.50
C ASP A 789 20.24 11.63 -32.38
N ALA A 790 20.55 10.70 -33.29
CA ALA A 790 21.59 10.92 -34.31
C ALA A 790 21.06 11.75 -35.51
N ALA A 791 21.87 12.68 -36.05
CA ALA A 791 21.60 13.36 -37.33
C ALA A 791 22.12 12.52 -38.52
N ASP A 792 21.54 12.69 -39.72
CA ASP A 792 22.01 12.00 -40.95
C ASP A 792 23.50 12.28 -41.20
N GLY A 793 24.30 11.22 -41.34
CA GLY A 793 25.76 11.30 -41.49
C GLY A 793 26.56 11.56 -40.20
N THR A 794 25.96 11.38 -39.02
CA THR A 794 26.65 11.41 -37.72
C THR A 794 26.73 10.01 -37.10
N ALA A 795 27.70 9.80 -36.23
CA ALA A 795 27.80 8.62 -35.37
C ALA A 795 27.60 9.05 -33.92
N LEU A 796 27.02 8.17 -33.11
CA LEU A 796 27.03 8.29 -31.65
C LEU A 796 28.32 7.64 -31.14
N LYS A 797 29.05 8.35 -30.29
CA LYS A 797 30.25 7.82 -29.64
C LYS A 797 30.13 7.94 -28.15
N TYR A 798 30.42 6.84 -27.45
CA TYR A 798 30.52 6.86 -26.00
C TYR A 798 31.71 7.73 -25.58
N ASN A 799 31.41 8.76 -24.79
CA ASN A 799 32.42 9.62 -24.20
C ASN A 799 32.61 9.18 -22.74
N PRO A 800 33.71 8.46 -22.41
CA PRO A 800 33.93 7.94 -21.05
C PRO A 800 34.18 9.06 -20.04
N TYR A 801 34.44 10.28 -20.51
CA TYR A 801 34.47 11.43 -19.62
C TYR A 801 33.04 11.82 -19.27
N THR A 802 32.16 12.10 -20.23
CA THR A 802 30.81 12.61 -19.92
C THR A 802 29.79 11.53 -19.60
N ASP A 803 30.18 10.26 -19.72
CA ASP A 803 29.35 9.07 -19.56
C ASP A 803 28.06 9.13 -20.39
N ARG A 804 28.20 9.64 -21.62
CA ARG A 804 27.09 9.81 -22.56
C ARG A 804 27.53 9.47 -23.97
N TYR A 805 26.58 9.03 -24.77
CA TYR A 805 26.74 8.95 -26.22
C TYR A 805 26.58 10.34 -26.82
N GLU A 806 27.63 10.84 -27.46
CA GLU A 806 27.64 12.15 -28.10
C GLU A 806 27.61 11.97 -29.62
N ALA A 807 26.73 12.71 -30.29
CA ALA A 807 26.69 12.74 -31.74
C ALA A 807 27.88 13.53 -32.30
N TYR A 808 28.60 12.94 -33.25
CA TYR A 808 29.69 13.62 -33.95
C TYR A 808 29.74 13.19 -35.42
N THR A 809 30.39 14.00 -36.26
CA THR A 809 30.61 13.64 -37.67
C THR A 809 31.93 12.87 -37.81
N PRO A 810 31.90 11.57 -38.16
CA PRO A 810 33.13 10.80 -38.37
C PRO A 810 33.92 11.33 -39.58
N TYR A 811 35.24 11.47 -39.44
CA TYR A 811 36.12 11.92 -40.53
C TYR A 811 36.17 10.85 -41.65
N PRO A 812 36.08 11.23 -42.94
CA PRO A 812 35.82 10.29 -44.03
C PRO A 812 37.00 9.36 -44.43
N LYS A 813 38.09 9.24 -43.65
CA LYS A 813 39.29 8.46 -44.03
C LYS A 813 40.12 7.86 -42.88
N THR A 814 39.51 7.32 -41.83
CA THR A 814 40.26 6.51 -40.85
C THR A 814 39.95 5.03 -41.03
N ARG A 815 40.90 4.33 -41.65
CA ARG A 815 40.99 2.87 -41.65
C ARG A 815 41.34 2.46 -40.21
N ILE A 816 40.35 2.10 -39.40
CA ILE A 816 40.61 1.49 -38.10
C ILE A 816 40.91 0.01 -38.38
N LEU A 817 42.19 -0.33 -38.40
CA LEU A 817 42.68 -1.70 -38.29
C LEU A 817 43.67 -1.70 -37.14
N GLU A 818 43.44 -2.54 -36.13
CA GLU A 818 44.48 -3.28 -35.38
C GLU A 818 43.80 -4.18 -34.32
N ALA A 819 43.00 -5.14 -34.78
CA ALA A 819 42.84 -6.42 -34.11
C ALA A 819 43.61 -7.44 -34.95
N GLU A 820 44.47 -8.26 -34.34
CA GLU A 820 45.19 -9.32 -35.04
C GLU A 820 44.20 -10.45 -35.38
N LEU A 821 43.68 -10.46 -36.61
CA LEU A 821 43.03 -11.65 -37.13
C LEU A 821 44.10 -12.75 -37.29
N PRO A 822 43.87 -13.99 -36.84
CA PRO A 822 44.86 -15.04 -36.88
C PRO A 822 45.37 -15.26 -38.31
N SER A 823 46.70 -15.27 -38.44
CA SER A 823 47.39 -15.56 -39.69
C SER A 823 46.98 -16.93 -40.22
N TRP A 824 46.59 -17.00 -41.49
CA TRP A 824 46.23 -18.24 -42.16
C TRP A 824 47.47 -19.15 -42.29
N GLY A 825 47.61 -20.09 -41.35
CA GLY A 825 48.15 -21.44 -41.53
C GLY A 825 49.59 -21.61 -42.01
N ASP A 826 50.51 -21.78 -41.07
CA ASP A 826 51.70 -22.63 -41.27
C ASP A 826 51.27 -24.11 -41.20
N TRP A 827 50.82 -24.65 -42.33
CA TRP A 827 50.65 -26.10 -42.48
C TRP A 827 52.01 -26.73 -42.71
N GLY A 828 52.53 -27.38 -41.66
CA GLY A 828 53.69 -28.24 -41.73
C GLY A 828 53.52 -29.33 -42.80
N TRP A 829 54.56 -29.48 -43.61
CA TRP A 829 54.73 -30.61 -44.52
C TRP A 829 54.71 -31.94 -43.73
N GLY A 830 53.83 -32.85 -44.13
CA GLY A 830 53.66 -34.13 -43.45
C GLY A 830 52.84 -35.18 -44.21
N GLY A 831 53.21 -35.47 -45.46
CA GLY A 831 53.27 -36.83 -46.00
C GLY A 831 52.00 -37.64 -46.33
N TRP A 832 51.80 -37.81 -47.65
CA TRP A 832 51.42 -39.01 -48.41
C TRP A 832 50.03 -39.65 -48.27
N GLY A 833 49.32 -39.70 -49.40
CA GLY A 833 48.16 -40.52 -49.70
C GLY A 833 47.44 -40.05 -50.95
#